data_AF-A0AAN4SK82-F1
#
_entry.id   AF-A0AAN4SK82-F1
#
_cell.length_a   1.000
_cell.length_b   1.000
_cell.length_c   1.000
_cell.angle_alpha   90.00
_cell.angle_beta   90.00
_cell.angle_gamma   90.00
#
_symmetry.space_group_name_H-M   'P 1'
#
loop_
_entity.id
_entity.type
_entity.pdbx_description
1 polymer ?
#
loop_
_entity_poly.entity_id
_entity_poly.type
_entity_poly.pdbx_seq_one_letter_code
_entity_poly.pdbx_strand_id
1 'polypeptide(L)'
;MSLKIKNQLGIFDLQNDFSIEIEDTSPIYNERGSQSVPATLPASRNNLSLITHVHRPDSTYSPAPDARVTVSDGVYNRIGKMNITQASKSGGIVSNIGFDESELYSEWNAVSLRSLSAPVIRPEGGTTGVISLLNSIMNETIVDDALSIFPICVSIPSHTTTVDDTETTTYYPEYINKITKLENGTYSLQGAARQETFLINNEPVLTSVPEGYAISPFLKVSWILNFIFVRYGYTVLENPFSTHRQLSRLVVLNNMADSIVKGFIDYSDLLPDCTINEFLQALYCRFGMVYFVDGKNKTVNLKFIKDIISTPASLNWSLLKSARPAINYAAAQQLKLSASTNISGPYTNLVATPTADSLDKFLKTFGHVLSSNTAKGYLTYSLWDGFYYVRNNLTGVREARSSDFFPWDKGANISYMEISSIDECLPMKGSYPDDQPVCPAYLLGKVHKYTNISSASVELSEEQNTQTPLCFCFSMPRASTPYPYGSPRCYTPGGEAITINGHTFDISMTFTGDNGLFSRFWKGFDAILRHSNHTVEVPVHLNPIQLLNIDFSQTINIDGQRLLLDTVRYTLPKLLSRPATIRLRTLRLLIPVGETDLDLDAEQGIQTIEQLYKWAFHNNRENIVELKIRAQVEEWKKAITPPAQWLGVLRKNEVSDQVSDIEIPFTVPTQEDYEANKEFFIKEINYSFDLYYKVRVPNGQTSQGDIIWKDKEYGGVHYAITYGLSVKAELL
;
A
#
# COMPACT_ATOMS: atom_id res chain seq x y z
N MET A 1 13.02 26.25 46.95
CA MET A 1 13.74 26.64 45.72
C MET A 1 12.72 27.30 44.80
N SER A 2 13.09 28.37 44.11
CA SER A 2 12.17 29.12 43.26
C SER A 2 12.27 28.66 41.81
N LEU A 3 11.12 28.54 41.16
CA LEU A 3 10.98 28.41 39.71
C LEU A 3 11.75 29.53 39.02
N LYS A 4 12.46 29.21 37.94
CA LYS A 4 13.19 30.14 37.10
C LYS A 4 12.87 29.87 35.64
N ILE A 5 12.60 30.93 34.88
CA ILE A 5 12.48 30.89 33.43
C ILE A 5 13.58 31.80 32.88
N LYS A 6 14.44 31.28 32.01
CA LYS A 6 15.52 32.05 31.38
C LYS A 6 15.51 31.87 29.88
N ASN A 7 15.83 32.94 29.15
CA ASN A 7 16.20 32.87 27.73
C ASN A 7 17.70 33.20 27.58
N GLN A 8 18.15 33.39 26.34
CA GLN A 8 19.54 33.77 26.04
C GLN A 8 19.90 35.18 26.56
N LEU A 9 18.92 36.06 26.72
CA LEU A 9 19.13 37.45 27.16
C LEU A 9 19.15 37.60 28.68
N GLY A 10 18.58 36.66 29.43
CA GLY A 10 18.58 36.68 30.88
C GLY A 10 17.46 35.86 31.53
N ILE A 11 17.24 36.13 32.82
CA ILE A 11 16.23 35.45 33.65
C ILE A 11 15.03 36.38 33.78
N PHE A 12 13.83 35.85 33.54
CA PHE A 12 12.58 36.58 33.73
C PHE A 12 12.27 36.78 35.21
N ASP A 13 11.82 37.97 35.56
CA ASP A 13 11.23 38.29 36.85
C ASP A 13 9.88 37.57 36.98
N LEU A 14 9.68 36.82 38.06
CA LEU A 14 8.44 36.10 38.36
C LEU A 14 7.81 36.68 39.63
N GLN A 15 6.47 36.63 39.75
CA GLN A 15 5.77 36.97 40.99
C GLN A 15 6.00 35.89 42.05
N ASN A 16 5.85 36.21 43.35
CA ASN A 16 6.17 35.29 44.45
C ASN A 16 5.31 34.02 44.44
N ASP A 17 4.07 34.12 43.97
CA ASP A 17 3.08 33.05 43.83
C ASP A 17 2.95 32.54 42.39
N PHE A 18 3.87 32.95 41.50
CA PHE A 18 3.85 32.54 40.11
C PHE A 18 3.93 31.01 39.99
N SER A 19 3.05 30.47 39.17
CA SER A 19 3.05 29.05 38.85
C SER A 19 2.74 28.84 37.38
N ILE A 20 3.27 27.75 36.83
CA ILE A 20 3.05 27.35 35.46
C ILE A 20 2.59 25.88 35.45
N GLU A 21 1.50 25.60 34.75
CA GLU A 21 1.02 24.24 34.53
C GLU A 21 1.62 23.71 33.23
N ILE A 22 2.18 22.50 33.31
CA ILE A 22 2.77 21.76 32.18
C ILE A 22 1.90 20.54 31.95
N GLU A 23 1.56 20.30 30.69
CA GLU A 23 0.86 19.12 30.20
C GLU A 23 1.77 18.38 29.24
N ASP A 24 2.28 17.23 29.70
CA ASP A 24 3.01 16.29 28.86
C ASP A 24 2.02 15.33 28.21
N THR A 25 2.17 15.08 26.90
CA THR A 25 1.19 14.33 26.11
C THR A 25 1.82 13.20 25.30
N SER A 26 1.13 12.07 25.23
CA SER A 26 1.52 10.93 24.41
C SER A 26 1.30 11.20 22.91
N PRO A 27 2.27 10.90 22.03
CA PRO A 27 2.13 11.01 20.58
C PRO A 27 1.16 9.98 19.97
N ILE A 28 0.68 9.01 20.76
CA ILE A 28 -0.31 8.01 20.30
C ILE A 28 -1.69 8.64 20.13
N TYR A 29 -2.03 9.63 20.95
CA TYR A 29 -3.38 10.21 21.01
C TYR A 29 -3.41 11.73 20.76
N ASN A 30 -2.25 12.39 20.71
CA ASN A 30 -2.16 13.84 20.70
C ASN A 30 -1.21 14.33 19.60
N GLU A 31 -1.64 15.34 18.84
CA GLU A 31 -0.90 15.89 17.69
C GLU A 31 -0.09 17.16 18.00
N ARG A 32 -0.18 17.68 19.24
CA ARG A 32 0.38 19.00 19.61
C ARG A 32 1.65 18.94 20.44
N GLY A 33 2.07 17.75 20.87
CA GLY A 33 3.19 17.54 21.78
C GLY A 33 3.00 18.19 23.16
N SER A 34 4.04 18.10 23.99
CA SER A 34 4.03 18.58 25.37
C SER A 34 4.15 20.11 25.47
N GLN A 35 3.30 20.76 26.26
CA GLN A 35 3.30 22.23 26.38
C GLN A 35 2.85 22.74 27.74
N SER A 36 3.16 23.99 28.03
CA SER A 36 2.57 24.70 29.17
C SER A 36 1.21 25.30 28.82
N VAL A 37 0.33 25.37 29.82
CA VAL A 37 -0.83 26.26 29.76
C VAL A 37 -0.32 27.71 29.67
N PRO A 38 -0.99 28.61 28.91
CA PRO A 38 -0.60 30.02 28.86
C PRO A 38 -0.49 30.64 30.25
N ALA A 39 0.63 31.28 30.53
CA ALA A 39 0.91 31.96 31.79
C ALA A 39 1.32 33.42 31.53
N THR A 40 1.00 34.30 32.49
CA THR A 40 1.27 35.74 32.38
C THR A 40 2.49 36.13 33.21
N LEU A 41 3.57 36.50 32.54
CA LEU A 41 4.75 37.08 33.17
C LEU A 41 4.50 38.58 33.48
N PRO A 42 5.04 39.11 34.60
CA PRO A 42 4.86 40.53 34.93
C PRO A 42 5.57 41.43 33.91
N ALA A 43 4.99 42.60 33.63
CA ALA A 43 5.57 43.62 32.74
C ALA A 43 6.68 44.44 33.45
N SER A 44 7.64 43.76 34.10
CA SER A 44 8.78 44.43 34.71
C SER A 44 9.71 45.05 33.64
N ARG A 45 10.52 46.05 34.02
CA ARG A 45 11.50 46.64 33.08
C ARG A 45 12.44 45.57 32.51
N ASN A 46 12.85 44.60 33.31
CA ASN A 46 13.69 43.49 32.89
C ASN A 46 12.96 42.60 31.86
N ASN A 47 11.76 42.11 32.19
CA ASN A 47 10.99 41.23 31.31
C ASN A 47 10.67 41.88 29.96
N LEU A 48 10.24 43.15 29.98
CA LEU A 48 9.98 43.90 28.75
C LEU A 48 11.25 44.05 27.89
N SER A 49 12.42 44.15 28.52
CA SER A 49 13.72 44.15 27.82
C SER A 49 14.07 42.77 27.24
N LEU A 50 13.81 41.68 27.97
CA LEU A 50 14.07 40.31 27.54
C LEU A 50 13.21 39.88 26.34
N ILE A 51 12.09 40.56 26.10
CA ILE A 51 11.25 40.39 24.90
C ILE A 51 11.48 41.52 23.88
N THR A 52 12.63 42.20 23.92
CA THR A 52 13.01 43.27 22.99
C THR A 52 11.97 44.40 22.86
N HIS A 53 11.24 44.68 23.94
CA HIS A 53 10.21 45.72 24.03
C HIS A 53 9.06 45.59 23.01
N VAL A 54 8.72 44.37 22.57
CA VAL A 54 7.67 44.13 21.54
C VAL A 54 6.25 44.54 21.94
N HIS A 55 6.02 44.88 23.22
CA HIS A 55 4.78 45.45 23.72
C HIS A 55 4.50 46.89 23.24
N ARG A 56 5.50 47.58 22.67
CA ARG A 56 5.36 48.97 22.25
C ARG A 56 4.66 49.04 20.88
N PRO A 57 3.64 49.90 20.69
CA PRO A 57 2.97 50.03 19.39
C PRO A 57 3.89 50.50 18.25
N ASP A 58 4.96 51.23 18.58
CA ASP A 58 6.01 51.70 17.66
C ASP A 58 7.18 50.72 17.51
N SER A 59 7.07 49.50 18.04
CA SER A 59 8.10 48.46 17.88
C SER A 59 8.25 48.07 16.42
N THR A 60 9.48 48.15 15.91
CA THR A 60 9.85 47.58 14.60
C THR A 60 10.13 46.08 14.66
N TYR A 61 10.32 45.53 15.87
CA TYR A 61 10.59 44.12 16.07
C TYR A 61 9.27 43.37 16.33
N SER A 62 9.08 42.25 15.64
CA SER A 62 8.07 41.25 16.01
C SER A 62 8.50 40.54 17.31
N PRO A 63 7.56 39.98 18.09
CA PRO A 63 7.90 38.98 19.10
C PRO A 63 8.85 37.96 18.48
N ALA A 64 9.98 37.67 19.14
CA ALA A 64 10.92 36.69 18.65
C ALA A 64 10.17 35.34 18.54
N PRO A 65 9.93 34.82 17.32
CA PRO A 65 9.33 33.52 17.18
C PRO A 65 10.30 32.50 17.80
N ASP A 66 9.77 31.58 18.59
CA ASP A 66 10.52 30.45 19.14
C ASP A 66 11.73 30.83 20.02
N ALA A 67 11.59 31.83 20.90
CA ALA A 67 12.64 32.15 21.85
C ALA A 67 12.92 30.94 22.76
N ARG A 68 14.11 30.33 22.60
CA ARG A 68 14.52 29.18 23.41
C ARG A 68 14.62 29.59 24.88
N VAL A 69 13.86 28.91 25.71
CA VAL A 69 13.79 29.12 27.16
C VAL A 69 14.16 27.86 27.92
N THR A 70 14.71 28.06 29.11
CA THR A 70 14.94 26.98 30.09
C THR A 70 14.03 27.22 31.27
N VAL A 71 13.21 26.22 31.60
CA VAL A 71 12.36 26.18 32.79
C VAL A 71 13.06 25.31 33.84
N SER A 72 13.38 25.89 34.98
CA SER A 72 14.10 25.21 36.05
C SER A 72 13.40 25.36 37.40
N ASP A 73 13.27 24.25 38.13
CA ASP A 73 12.78 24.20 39.51
C ASP A 73 13.56 23.15 40.31
N GLY A 74 14.61 23.59 41.01
CA GLY A 74 15.54 22.70 41.69
C GLY A 74 16.25 21.77 40.70
N VAL A 75 16.02 20.46 40.83
CA VAL A 75 16.57 19.44 39.92
C VAL A 75 15.76 19.30 38.63
N TYR A 76 14.55 19.85 38.58
CA TYR A 76 13.78 19.94 37.33
C TYR A 76 14.44 20.96 36.41
N ASN A 77 14.80 20.54 35.20
CA ASN A 77 15.38 21.43 34.21
C ASN A 77 15.02 20.95 32.81
N ARG A 78 14.21 21.72 32.10
CA ARG A 78 13.72 21.39 30.75
C ARG A 78 13.86 22.60 29.83
N ILE A 79 14.24 22.33 28.58
CA ILE A 79 14.39 23.34 27.54
C ILE A 79 13.14 23.28 26.65
N GLY A 80 12.63 24.44 26.27
CA GLY A 80 11.50 24.55 25.36
C GLY A 80 11.54 25.84 24.54
N LYS A 81 10.52 26.05 23.71
CA LYS A 81 10.30 27.27 22.93
C LYS A 81 9.16 28.08 23.53
N MET A 82 9.45 29.33 23.90
CA MET A 82 8.44 30.26 24.38
C MET A 82 7.77 30.96 23.19
N ASN A 83 6.44 30.91 23.14
CA ASN A 83 5.62 31.67 22.21
C ASN A 83 4.84 32.75 22.98
N ILE A 84 5.01 34.01 22.57
CA ILE A 84 4.39 35.17 23.20
C ILE A 84 3.16 35.55 22.37
N THR A 85 1.98 35.42 22.96
CA THR A 85 0.71 35.72 22.29
C THR A 85 0.23 37.15 22.52
N GLN A 86 0.60 37.75 23.67
CA GLN A 86 0.25 39.11 24.01
C GLN A 86 1.32 39.74 24.91
N ALA A 87 1.62 41.02 24.70
CA ALA A 87 2.46 41.80 25.59
C ALA A 87 1.90 43.20 25.80
N SER A 88 1.75 43.63 27.06
CA SER A 88 1.29 44.96 27.41
C SER A 88 1.84 45.41 28.77
N LYS A 89 1.92 46.72 29.01
CA LYS A 89 2.36 47.26 30.31
C LYS A 89 1.36 46.99 31.43
N SER A 90 0.06 46.97 31.12
CA SER A 90 -1.02 46.77 32.10
C SER A 90 -1.37 45.30 32.31
N GLY A 91 -1.38 44.50 31.24
CA GLY A 91 -1.79 43.09 31.26
C GLY A 91 -0.66 42.07 31.33
N GLY A 92 0.61 42.50 31.35
CA GLY A 92 1.75 41.59 31.38
C GLY A 92 2.11 41.00 30.03
N ILE A 93 2.91 39.93 30.05
CA ILE A 93 3.36 39.17 28.88
C ILE A 93 2.74 37.78 28.97
N VAL A 94 1.77 37.49 28.10
CA VAL A 94 1.13 36.18 28.02
C VAL A 94 1.94 35.30 27.10
N SER A 95 2.36 34.14 27.61
CA SER A 95 3.16 33.19 26.85
C SER A 95 2.84 31.74 27.21
N ASN A 96 3.01 30.83 26.26
CA ASN A 96 3.09 29.39 26.49
C ASN A 96 4.47 28.88 26.07
N ILE A 97 4.86 27.73 26.61
CA ILE A 97 6.15 27.09 26.34
C ILE A 97 5.89 25.69 25.78
N GLY A 98 6.30 25.44 24.54
CA GLY A 98 6.29 24.10 23.94
C GLY A 98 7.57 23.35 24.26
N PHE A 99 7.47 22.03 24.48
CA PHE A 99 8.57 21.13 24.83
C PHE A 99 8.63 19.93 23.87
N ASP A 100 9.81 19.30 23.77
CA ASP A 100 10.04 18.02 23.10
C ASP A 100 9.42 17.93 21.68
N GLU A 101 8.43 17.06 21.46
CA GLU A 101 7.77 16.89 20.16
C GLU A 101 7.16 18.18 19.61
N SER A 102 6.65 19.06 20.49
CA SER A 102 6.07 20.34 20.08
C SER A 102 7.09 21.24 19.36
N GLU A 103 8.39 21.13 19.70
CA GLU A 103 9.43 21.89 18.99
C GLU A 103 9.58 21.42 17.53
N LEU A 104 9.37 20.12 17.28
CA LEU A 104 9.50 19.52 15.96
C LEU A 104 8.21 19.70 15.13
N TYR A 105 7.03 19.51 15.73
CA TYR A 105 5.76 19.72 15.04
C TYR A 105 5.62 21.15 14.49
N SER A 106 6.06 22.16 15.24
CA SER A 106 6.01 23.55 14.78
C SER A 106 6.96 23.83 13.61
N GLU A 107 8.10 23.14 13.55
CA GLU A 107 9.09 23.28 12.47
C GLU A 107 8.71 22.48 11.22
N TRP A 108 8.05 21.33 11.35
CA TRP A 108 7.88 20.38 10.24
C TRP A 108 6.64 20.56 9.39
N ASN A 109 5.59 21.18 9.92
CA ASN A 109 4.28 21.26 9.25
C ASN A 109 4.31 21.89 7.85
N ALA A 110 5.29 22.75 7.54
CA ALA A 110 5.41 23.41 6.25
C ALA A 110 6.72 23.10 5.49
N VAL A 111 7.58 22.23 6.05
CA VAL A 111 8.88 21.94 5.43
C VAL A 111 8.74 20.81 4.43
N SER A 112 8.93 21.14 3.15
CA SER A 112 9.04 20.16 2.08
C SER A 112 10.23 19.24 2.32
N LEU A 113 10.02 17.94 2.17
CA LEU A 113 11.06 16.93 2.32
C LEU A 113 12.20 17.14 1.31
N ARG A 114 11.88 17.56 0.08
CA ARG A 114 12.86 17.92 -0.97
C ARG A 114 13.71 19.13 -0.65
N SER A 115 13.20 20.08 0.14
CA SER A 115 13.97 21.27 0.52
C SER A 115 15.07 20.99 1.55
N LEU A 116 15.07 19.78 2.14
CA LEU A 116 16.16 19.34 2.98
C LEU A 116 17.40 19.11 2.11
N SER A 117 18.48 19.82 2.42
CA SER A 117 19.79 19.60 1.78
C SER A 117 20.29 18.20 2.11
N ALA A 118 20.05 17.25 1.19
CA ALA A 118 20.47 15.86 1.34
C ALA A 118 21.90 15.66 0.80
N PRO A 119 22.54 14.51 1.11
CA PRO A 119 23.87 14.20 0.59
C PRO A 119 23.89 14.04 -0.93
N VAL A 120 25.04 14.38 -1.53
CA VAL A 120 25.33 14.14 -2.95
C VAL A 120 26.47 13.12 -3.06
N ILE A 121 26.22 12.00 -3.72
CA ILE A 121 27.21 10.94 -3.94
C ILE A 121 27.84 11.09 -5.32
N ARG A 122 29.18 11.00 -5.38
CA ARG A 122 29.98 11.15 -6.61
C ARG A 122 30.92 9.94 -6.78
N PRO A 123 30.43 8.81 -7.32
CA PRO A 123 31.29 7.67 -7.65
C PRO A 123 32.37 8.06 -8.68
N GLU A 124 33.52 7.39 -8.62
CA GLU A 124 34.56 7.56 -9.64
C GLU A 124 34.06 7.09 -11.02
N GLY A 125 34.48 7.77 -12.09
CA GLY A 125 34.09 7.41 -13.46
C GLY A 125 32.79 8.06 -13.96
N GLY A 126 32.26 9.08 -13.26
CA GLY A 126 31.11 9.85 -13.70
C GLY A 126 29.84 9.01 -13.83
N THR A 127 29.05 9.25 -14.88
CA THR A 127 27.76 8.57 -15.08
C THR A 127 27.91 7.06 -15.20
N THR A 128 28.90 6.57 -15.96
CA THR A 128 29.22 5.14 -16.04
C THR A 128 29.53 4.54 -14.67
N GLY A 129 30.31 5.25 -13.85
CA GLY A 129 30.64 4.84 -12.48
C GLY A 129 29.41 4.72 -11.58
N VAL A 130 28.48 5.67 -11.67
CA VAL A 130 27.18 5.61 -10.97
C VAL A 130 26.38 4.40 -11.43
N ILE A 131 26.28 4.15 -12.74
CA ILE A 131 25.57 2.99 -13.29
C ILE A 131 26.19 1.67 -12.78
N SER A 132 27.52 1.58 -12.69
CA SER A 132 28.19 0.40 -12.13
C SER A 132 27.84 0.17 -10.66
N LEU A 133 27.88 1.22 -9.82
CA LEU A 133 27.46 1.14 -8.42
C LEU A 133 26.00 0.67 -8.30
N LEU A 134 25.10 1.27 -9.08
CA LEU A 134 23.69 0.93 -9.06
C LEU A 134 23.41 -0.49 -9.53
N ASN A 135 24.13 -0.99 -10.54
CA ASN A 135 24.05 -2.40 -10.94
C ASN A 135 24.52 -3.35 -9.81
N SER A 136 25.54 -2.96 -9.05
CA SER A 136 26.01 -3.74 -7.89
C SER A 136 24.98 -3.81 -6.77
N ILE A 137 24.28 -2.70 -6.49
CA ILE A 137 23.18 -2.65 -5.52
C ILE A 137 21.98 -3.47 -6.03
N MET A 138 21.59 -3.29 -7.29
CA MET A 138 20.47 -3.98 -7.93
C MET A 138 20.61 -5.51 -7.87
N ASN A 139 21.83 -6.00 -8.06
CA ASN A 139 22.15 -7.42 -8.04
C ASN A 139 22.53 -7.94 -6.64
N GLU A 140 22.39 -7.12 -5.60
CA GLU A 140 22.72 -7.45 -4.20
C GLU A 140 24.17 -7.91 -4.00
N THR A 141 25.09 -7.49 -4.87
CA THR A 141 26.54 -7.70 -4.69
C THR A 141 27.14 -6.71 -3.68
N ILE A 142 26.51 -5.55 -3.55
CA ILE A 142 26.76 -4.55 -2.52
C ILE A 142 25.43 -4.32 -1.79
N VAL A 143 25.46 -4.35 -0.47
CA VAL A 143 24.33 -3.94 0.37
C VAL A 143 24.53 -2.47 0.72
N ASP A 144 23.60 -1.63 0.29
CA ASP A 144 23.60 -0.20 0.59
C ASP A 144 22.54 0.12 1.66
N ASP A 145 22.87 0.97 2.62
CA ASP A 145 21.98 1.32 3.73
C ASP A 145 20.88 2.33 3.33
N ALA A 146 21.09 3.09 2.26
CA ALA A 146 20.21 4.15 1.83
C ALA A 146 19.42 3.80 0.56
N LEU A 147 20.03 3.07 -0.38
CA LEU A 147 19.50 2.91 -1.73
C LEU A 147 18.99 1.50 -2.01
N SER A 148 18.02 1.43 -2.91
CA SER A 148 17.62 0.22 -3.62
C SER A 148 17.21 0.59 -5.02
N ILE A 149 17.20 -0.37 -5.94
CA ILE A 149 16.91 -0.10 -7.33
C ILE A 149 16.27 -1.31 -8.00
N PHE A 150 15.24 -1.04 -8.79
CA PHE A 150 14.47 -2.01 -9.56
C PHE A 150 13.65 -1.25 -10.61
N PRO A 151 13.20 -1.90 -11.70
CA PRO A 151 12.36 -1.27 -12.71
C PRO A 151 11.01 -0.83 -12.15
N ILE A 152 10.53 0.33 -12.58
CA ILE A 152 9.12 0.76 -12.44
C ILE A 152 8.61 1.28 -13.79
N CYS A 153 7.33 1.06 -14.08
CA CYS A 153 6.65 1.63 -15.22
C CYS A 153 6.02 2.97 -14.82
N VAL A 154 6.35 4.03 -15.54
CA VAL A 154 5.92 5.41 -15.23
C VAL A 154 4.90 5.96 -16.23
N SER A 155 4.75 5.36 -17.40
CA SER A 155 3.67 5.70 -18.35
C SER A 155 3.44 4.55 -19.34
N ILE A 156 2.22 4.45 -19.89
CA ILE A 156 1.89 3.50 -20.97
C ILE A 156 1.06 4.24 -22.04
N PRO A 157 1.65 5.22 -22.74
CA PRO A 157 0.98 5.90 -23.84
C PRO A 157 0.71 4.93 -25.00
N SER A 158 -0.31 5.22 -25.79
CA SER A 158 -0.70 4.41 -26.95
C SER A 158 -0.99 5.27 -28.17
N HIS A 159 -0.67 4.76 -29.34
CA HIS A 159 -0.99 5.37 -30.63
C HIS A 159 -1.78 4.36 -31.47
N THR A 160 -2.94 4.78 -31.98
CA THR A 160 -3.82 3.96 -32.81
C THR A 160 -3.70 4.38 -34.26
N THR A 161 -3.44 3.41 -35.13
CA THR A 161 -3.39 3.60 -36.58
C THR A 161 -4.53 2.83 -37.24
N THR A 162 -5.14 3.40 -38.27
CA THR A 162 -6.19 2.74 -39.05
C THR A 162 -5.68 2.48 -40.46
N VAL A 163 -5.59 1.19 -40.84
CA VAL A 163 -5.22 0.75 -42.20
C VAL A 163 -6.29 -0.22 -42.67
N ASP A 164 -6.89 0.03 -43.84
CA ASP A 164 -7.95 -0.81 -44.42
C ASP A 164 -9.08 -1.15 -43.42
N ASP A 165 -9.66 -0.12 -42.77
CA ASP A 165 -10.69 -0.22 -41.72
C ASP A 165 -10.31 -1.07 -40.49
N THR A 166 -9.02 -1.41 -40.34
CA THR A 166 -8.50 -2.14 -39.19
C THR A 166 -7.72 -1.20 -38.27
N GLU A 167 -8.24 -0.99 -37.06
CA GLU A 167 -7.55 -0.21 -36.02
C GLU A 167 -6.50 -1.07 -35.31
N THR A 168 -5.25 -0.62 -35.31
CA THR A 168 -4.15 -1.23 -34.57
C THR A 168 -3.59 -0.24 -33.55
N THR A 169 -3.72 -0.56 -32.28
CA THR A 169 -3.18 0.23 -31.16
C THR A 169 -1.81 -0.30 -30.76
N THR A 170 -0.79 0.54 -30.85
CA THR A 170 0.57 0.26 -30.36
C THR A 170 0.80 0.99 -29.06
N TYR A 171 1.32 0.29 -28.05
CA TYR A 171 1.67 0.87 -26.74
C TYR A 171 3.17 1.13 -26.64
N TYR A 172 3.54 2.20 -25.95
CA TYR A 172 4.94 2.61 -25.75
C TYR A 172 5.25 2.79 -24.27
N PRO A 173 5.32 1.70 -23.47
CA PRO A 173 5.59 1.79 -22.05
C PRO A 173 6.92 2.50 -21.74
N GLU A 174 6.86 3.42 -20.78
CA GLU A 174 8.00 4.17 -20.30
C GLU A 174 8.41 3.71 -18.91
N TYR A 175 9.73 3.63 -18.69
CA TYR A 175 10.29 3.06 -17.46
C TYR A 175 11.27 4.02 -16.78
N ILE A 176 11.43 3.82 -15.49
CA ILE A 176 12.64 4.14 -14.74
C ILE A 176 13.31 2.81 -14.37
N ASN A 177 14.63 2.75 -14.49
CA ASN A 177 15.48 1.58 -14.27
C ASN A 177 15.13 0.38 -15.15
N LYS A 178 14.87 0.60 -16.44
CA LYS A 178 14.66 -0.50 -17.39
C LYS A 178 15.84 -1.47 -17.37
N ILE A 179 15.56 -2.78 -17.43
CA ILE A 179 16.57 -3.83 -17.30
C ILE A 179 16.69 -4.69 -18.56
N THR A 180 17.91 -5.17 -18.82
CA THR A 180 18.22 -6.14 -19.87
C THR A 180 18.84 -7.38 -19.27
N LYS A 181 18.36 -8.54 -19.71
CA LYS A 181 18.94 -9.84 -19.36
C LYS A 181 20.25 -10.04 -20.14
N LEU A 182 21.32 -10.38 -19.43
CA LEU A 182 22.63 -10.69 -19.99
C LEU A 182 22.74 -12.19 -20.33
N GLU A 183 23.73 -12.55 -21.14
CA GLU A 183 23.99 -13.94 -21.55
C GLU A 183 24.26 -14.88 -20.36
N ASN A 184 24.90 -14.36 -19.32
CA ASN A 184 25.17 -15.09 -18.06
C ASN A 184 23.92 -15.26 -17.16
N GLY A 185 22.75 -14.79 -17.61
CA GLY A 185 21.48 -14.89 -16.89
C GLY A 185 21.24 -13.81 -15.83
N THR A 186 22.18 -12.89 -15.59
CA THR A 186 21.97 -11.73 -14.70
C THR A 186 21.28 -10.57 -15.45
N TYR A 187 20.93 -9.51 -14.73
CA TYR A 187 20.28 -8.33 -15.28
C TYR A 187 21.17 -7.10 -15.12
N SER A 188 21.12 -6.22 -16.10
CA SER A 188 21.80 -4.93 -16.11
C SER A 188 20.84 -3.80 -16.40
N LEU A 189 21.09 -2.64 -15.79
CA LEU A 189 20.38 -1.40 -16.07
C LEU A 189 20.67 -0.93 -17.50
N GLN A 190 19.64 -0.51 -18.23
CA GLN A 190 19.78 0.13 -19.54
C GLN A 190 20.23 1.58 -19.39
N GLY A 191 21.46 1.78 -18.95
CA GLY A 191 22.03 3.11 -18.67
C GLY A 191 22.81 3.73 -19.83
N ALA A 192 23.09 2.99 -20.90
CA ALA A 192 23.83 3.52 -22.05
C ALA A 192 23.00 4.56 -22.85
N ALA A 193 23.69 5.50 -23.49
CA ALA A 193 23.07 6.41 -24.46
C ALA A 193 22.41 5.59 -25.58
N ARG A 194 21.17 5.94 -25.94
CA ARG A 194 20.34 5.15 -26.85
C ARG A 194 19.30 6.02 -27.54
N GLN A 195 18.56 5.43 -28.47
CA GLN A 195 17.33 6.00 -29.01
C GLN A 195 16.14 5.37 -28.28
N GLU A 196 15.17 6.18 -27.86
CA GLU A 196 13.88 5.72 -27.33
C GLU A 196 12.75 6.40 -28.12
N THR A 197 11.66 5.67 -28.34
CA THR A 197 10.46 6.24 -28.96
C THR A 197 9.57 6.82 -27.87
N PHE A 198 9.23 8.10 -27.97
CA PHE A 198 8.28 8.80 -27.11
C PHE A 198 7.04 9.17 -27.91
N LEU A 199 5.88 9.27 -27.26
CA LEU A 199 4.72 9.92 -27.86
C LEU A 199 4.78 11.41 -27.55
N ILE A 200 5.05 12.21 -28.56
CA ILE A 200 5.04 13.67 -28.46
C ILE A 200 3.86 14.16 -29.30
N ASN A 201 2.89 14.84 -28.69
CA ASN A 201 1.61 15.20 -29.31
C ASN A 201 0.91 14.00 -29.98
N ASN A 202 0.87 12.86 -29.26
CA ASN A 202 0.30 11.59 -29.71
C ASN A 202 0.99 10.92 -30.91
N GLU A 203 2.10 11.46 -31.41
CA GLU A 203 2.87 10.85 -32.50
C GLU A 203 4.13 10.17 -31.98
N PRO A 204 4.47 8.96 -32.47
CA PRO A 204 5.70 8.28 -32.09
C PRO A 204 6.93 8.97 -32.69
N VAL A 205 7.77 9.55 -31.83
CA VAL A 205 8.99 10.25 -32.19
C VAL A 205 10.21 9.53 -31.62
N LEU A 206 11.16 9.21 -32.48
CA LEU A 206 12.44 8.63 -32.08
C LEU A 206 13.36 9.73 -31.51
N THR A 207 13.73 9.60 -30.24
CA THR A 207 14.49 10.62 -29.50
C THR A 207 15.78 10.04 -28.93
N SER A 208 16.88 10.77 -29.07
CA SER A 208 18.17 10.42 -28.49
C SER A 208 18.20 10.76 -27.01
N VAL A 209 18.50 9.78 -26.17
CA VAL A 209 18.62 9.97 -24.71
C VAL A 209 20.08 9.76 -24.26
N PRO A 210 20.58 10.58 -23.32
CA PRO A 210 21.97 10.52 -22.89
C PRO A 210 22.26 9.29 -22.01
N GLU A 211 23.54 9.03 -21.74
CA GLU A 211 23.95 8.06 -20.72
C GLU A 211 23.35 8.44 -19.36
N GLY A 212 22.90 7.43 -18.62
CA GLY A 212 22.25 7.59 -17.31
C GLY A 212 20.78 7.98 -17.38
N TYR A 213 20.23 8.25 -18.57
CA TYR A 213 18.82 8.61 -18.71
C TYR A 213 17.89 7.44 -18.36
N ALA A 214 16.83 7.77 -17.63
CA ALA A 214 15.84 6.91 -17.01
C ALA A 214 16.42 5.92 -15.98
N ILE A 215 17.56 6.26 -15.35
CA ILE A 215 18.12 5.50 -14.22
C ILE A 215 18.03 6.35 -12.95
N SER A 216 17.32 5.87 -11.94
CA SER A 216 17.13 6.57 -10.67
C SER A 216 16.93 5.57 -9.52
N PRO A 217 17.78 5.59 -8.47
CA PRO A 217 17.57 4.73 -7.31
C PRO A 217 16.44 5.23 -6.42
N PHE A 218 15.99 4.37 -5.51
CA PHE A 218 14.95 4.66 -4.52
C PHE A 218 15.55 4.69 -3.12
N LEU A 219 15.14 5.68 -2.32
CA LEU A 219 15.60 5.83 -0.94
C LEU A 219 14.80 4.91 -0.01
N LYS A 220 15.51 4.23 0.89
CA LYS A 220 14.91 3.42 1.95
C LYS A 220 14.26 4.32 3.01
N VAL A 221 13.09 3.92 3.48
CA VAL A 221 12.34 4.63 4.53
C VAL A 221 13.15 4.75 5.82
N SER A 222 13.91 3.70 6.18
CA SER A 222 14.81 3.71 7.33
C SER A 222 15.84 4.84 7.27
N TRP A 223 16.42 5.05 6.09
CA TRP A 223 17.40 6.12 5.87
C TRP A 223 16.74 7.50 5.91
N ILE A 224 15.58 7.68 5.26
CA ILE A 224 14.85 8.96 5.25
C ILE A 224 14.48 9.38 6.69
N LEU A 225 13.97 8.45 7.49
CA LEU A 225 13.67 8.70 8.91
C LEU A 225 14.92 9.18 9.66
N ASN A 226 16.03 8.45 9.55
CA ASN A 226 17.29 8.83 10.19
C ASN A 226 17.76 10.22 9.73
N PHE A 227 17.69 10.49 8.42
CA PHE A 227 18.08 11.76 7.83
C PHE A 227 17.26 12.94 8.38
N ILE A 228 15.94 12.80 8.47
CA ILE A 228 15.06 13.83 9.04
C ILE A 228 15.52 14.18 10.46
N PHE A 229 15.59 13.20 11.37
CA PHE A 229 15.91 13.49 12.77
C PHE A 229 17.34 14.01 12.98
N VAL A 230 18.33 13.46 12.28
CA VAL A 230 19.73 13.93 12.34
C VAL A 230 19.85 15.37 11.85
N ARG A 231 19.08 15.77 10.83
CA ARG A 231 19.09 17.14 10.31
C ARG A 231 18.66 18.17 11.36
N TYR A 232 17.75 17.78 12.27
CA TYR A 232 17.28 18.59 13.40
C TYR A 232 18.09 18.36 14.69
N GLY A 233 19.23 17.68 14.59
CA GLY A 233 20.19 17.49 15.69
C GLY A 233 19.84 16.37 16.66
N TYR A 234 19.01 15.40 16.25
CA TYR A 234 18.64 14.24 17.05
C TYR A 234 19.38 12.97 16.61
N THR A 235 19.65 12.08 17.56
CA THR A 235 20.14 10.73 17.30
C THR A 235 19.00 9.73 17.36
N VAL A 236 18.80 8.94 16.31
CA VAL A 236 17.80 7.86 16.30
C VAL A 236 18.36 6.63 17.00
N LEU A 237 17.75 6.22 18.11
CA LEU A 237 18.16 5.06 18.89
C LEU A 237 17.45 3.79 18.46
N GLU A 238 16.16 3.90 18.14
CA GLU A 238 15.33 2.79 17.70
C GLU A 238 14.64 3.16 16.39
N ASN A 239 14.80 2.29 15.38
CA ASN A 239 14.16 2.43 14.08
C ASN A 239 13.74 1.04 13.56
N PRO A 240 12.48 0.63 13.75
CA PRO A 240 11.98 -0.67 13.32
C PRO A 240 12.10 -0.90 11.82
N PHE A 241 12.10 0.18 11.01
CA PHE A 241 12.32 0.09 9.57
C PHE A 241 13.76 -0.25 9.23
N SER A 242 14.73 -0.14 10.14
CA SER A 242 16.11 -0.58 9.91
C SER A 242 16.37 -2.01 10.39
N THR A 243 15.65 -2.46 11.42
CA THR A 243 15.91 -3.74 12.10
C THR A 243 14.98 -4.87 11.63
N HIS A 244 13.74 -4.56 11.24
CA HIS A 244 12.81 -5.57 10.75
C HIS A 244 13.17 -6.02 9.33
N ARG A 245 13.30 -7.33 9.11
CA ARG A 245 13.86 -7.90 7.86
C ARG A 245 13.13 -7.50 6.59
N GLN A 246 11.81 -7.38 6.64
CA GLN A 246 11.03 -6.93 5.49
C GLN A 246 10.95 -5.40 5.39
N LEU A 247 10.78 -4.68 6.51
CA LEU A 247 10.61 -3.22 6.52
C LEU A 247 11.92 -2.48 6.17
N SER A 248 13.08 -3.11 6.40
CA SER A 248 14.39 -2.60 5.93
C SER A 248 14.56 -2.57 4.42
N ARG A 249 13.59 -3.12 3.70
CA ARG A 249 13.50 -3.08 2.24
C ARG A 249 12.41 -2.14 1.72
N LEU A 250 11.71 -1.44 2.61
CA LEU A 250 10.69 -0.45 2.26
C LEU A 250 11.37 0.80 1.69
N VAL A 251 10.96 1.22 0.51
CA VAL A 251 11.50 2.38 -0.21
C VAL A 251 10.39 3.34 -0.61
N VAL A 252 10.79 4.57 -0.91
CA VAL A 252 9.93 5.57 -1.55
C VAL A 252 10.26 5.64 -3.04
N LEU A 253 9.24 5.51 -3.88
CA LEU A 253 9.40 5.61 -5.33
C LEU A 253 9.57 7.06 -5.79
N ASN A 254 10.26 7.23 -6.92
CA ASN A 254 10.36 8.48 -7.66
C ASN A 254 10.31 8.23 -9.17
N ASN A 255 9.96 9.25 -9.94
CA ASN A 255 9.91 9.24 -11.40
C ASN A 255 10.95 10.16 -12.06
N MET A 256 12.03 10.47 -11.33
CA MET A 256 13.08 11.36 -11.78
C MET A 256 13.91 10.68 -12.88
N ALA A 257 13.71 11.08 -14.15
CA ALA A 257 14.31 10.40 -15.30
C ALA A 257 15.77 10.77 -15.55
N ASP A 258 16.28 11.85 -14.95
CA ASP A 258 17.63 12.32 -15.20
C ASP A 258 18.46 12.50 -13.93
N SER A 259 18.12 11.79 -12.84
CA SER A 259 18.78 11.94 -11.53
C SER A 259 20.29 11.66 -11.54
N ILE A 260 20.80 10.88 -12.50
CA ILE A 260 22.23 10.51 -12.57
C ILE A 260 22.99 11.02 -13.79
N VAL A 261 22.35 11.73 -14.73
CA VAL A 261 22.98 12.11 -16.02
C VAL A 261 24.22 12.99 -15.87
N LYS A 262 24.36 13.66 -14.72
CA LYS A 262 25.50 14.51 -14.36
C LYS A 262 26.65 13.75 -13.67
N GLY A 263 26.56 12.42 -13.55
CA GLY A 263 27.58 11.59 -12.90
C GLY A 263 27.61 11.69 -11.37
N PHE A 264 26.50 12.08 -10.76
CA PHE A 264 26.31 12.08 -9.30
C PHE A 264 24.88 11.69 -8.96
N ILE A 265 24.63 11.31 -7.71
CA ILE A 265 23.28 11.09 -7.17
C ILE A 265 23.04 12.16 -6.10
N ASP A 266 22.10 13.06 -6.34
CA ASP A 266 21.61 14.00 -5.32
C ASP A 266 20.37 13.40 -4.67
N TYR A 267 20.46 13.10 -3.38
CA TYR A 267 19.36 12.45 -2.68
C TYR A 267 18.12 13.35 -2.57
N SER A 268 18.27 14.67 -2.66
CA SER A 268 17.13 15.59 -2.68
C SER A 268 16.26 15.40 -3.93
N ASP A 269 16.84 14.97 -5.05
CA ASP A 269 16.13 14.68 -6.30
C ASP A 269 15.32 13.37 -6.24
N LEU A 270 15.62 12.50 -5.27
CA LEU A 270 14.97 11.19 -5.11
C LEU A 270 13.79 11.21 -4.15
N LEU A 271 13.65 12.29 -3.37
CA LEU A 271 12.59 12.44 -2.37
C LEU A 271 11.25 12.76 -3.06
N PRO A 272 10.11 12.38 -2.45
CA PRO A 272 8.78 12.69 -2.96
C PRO A 272 8.37 14.16 -2.72
N ASP A 273 7.38 14.62 -3.46
CA ASP A 273 6.72 15.92 -3.26
C ASP A 273 5.74 15.86 -2.09
N CYS A 274 6.27 15.87 -0.87
CA CYS A 274 5.47 16.03 0.35
C CYS A 274 6.25 16.79 1.43
N THR A 275 5.53 17.19 2.48
CA THR A 275 6.11 17.71 3.72
C THR A 275 6.62 16.57 4.61
N ILE A 276 7.51 16.91 5.55
CA ILE A 276 7.96 15.96 6.59
C ILE A 276 6.76 15.39 7.36
N ASN A 277 5.77 16.24 7.69
CA ASN A 277 4.59 15.81 8.43
C ASN A 277 3.73 14.81 7.64
N GLU A 278 3.48 15.07 6.36
CA GLU A 278 2.75 14.13 5.49
C GLU A 278 3.46 12.80 5.35
N PHE A 279 4.79 12.79 5.23
CA PHE A 279 5.59 11.56 5.21
C PHE A 279 5.46 10.75 6.51
N LEU A 280 5.57 11.40 7.66
CA LEU A 280 5.43 10.74 8.96
C LEU A 280 3.99 10.27 9.21
N GLN A 281 2.99 11.05 8.79
CA GLN A 281 1.58 10.70 8.87
C GLN A 281 1.25 9.48 7.99
N ALA A 282 1.91 9.34 6.84
CA ALA A 282 1.77 8.15 6.01
C ALA A 282 2.28 6.89 6.73
N LEU A 283 3.43 6.98 7.40
CA LEU A 283 3.97 5.87 8.20
C LEU A 283 3.13 5.59 9.46
N TYR A 284 2.53 6.62 10.06
CA TYR A 284 1.53 6.46 11.11
C TYR A 284 0.32 5.69 10.57
N CYS A 285 -0.35 6.16 9.52
CA CYS A 285 -1.52 5.51 8.91
C CYS A 285 -1.23 4.05 8.50
N ARG A 286 -0.09 3.80 7.85
CA ARG A 286 0.22 2.47 7.31
C ARG A 286 0.69 1.49 8.40
N PHE A 287 1.51 1.92 9.34
CA PHE A 287 2.18 0.99 10.28
C PHE A 287 1.86 1.26 11.76
N GLY A 288 1.06 2.27 12.09
CA GLY A 288 0.90 2.75 13.46
C GLY A 288 2.23 3.24 14.06
N MET A 289 3.13 3.79 13.23
CA MET A 289 4.43 4.27 13.68
C MET A 289 4.26 5.61 14.41
N VAL A 290 4.75 5.67 15.64
CA VAL A 290 4.88 6.88 16.46
C VAL A 290 6.34 7.10 16.84
N TYR A 291 6.69 8.34 17.18
CA TYR A 291 8.04 8.71 17.60
C TYR A 291 8.01 9.42 18.95
N PHE A 292 9.00 9.13 19.79
CA PHE A 292 9.15 9.71 21.13
C PHE A 292 10.46 10.48 21.19
N VAL A 293 10.38 11.77 21.53
CA VAL A 293 11.49 12.71 21.49
C VAL A 293 11.98 12.98 22.91
N ASP A 294 13.27 12.79 23.13
CA ASP A 294 13.94 13.31 24.32
C ASP A 294 14.70 14.59 23.92
N GLY A 295 14.10 15.75 24.17
CA GLY A 295 14.69 17.04 23.84
C GLY A 295 15.95 17.37 24.65
N LYS A 296 16.15 16.74 25.81
CA LYS A 296 17.33 16.94 26.67
C LYS A 296 18.53 16.20 26.14
N ASN A 297 18.40 14.90 25.86
CA ASN A 297 19.48 14.07 25.34
C ASN A 297 19.60 14.16 23.81
N LYS A 298 18.63 14.82 23.15
CA LYS A 298 18.53 14.91 21.70
C LYS A 298 18.52 13.53 21.05
N THR A 299 17.65 12.67 21.56
CA THR A 299 17.45 11.31 21.05
C THR A 299 16.00 11.08 20.64
N VAL A 300 15.77 10.14 19.73
CA VAL A 300 14.43 9.73 19.32
C VAL A 300 14.31 8.22 19.23
N ASN A 301 13.14 7.69 19.61
CA ASN A 301 12.76 6.30 19.43
C ASN A 301 11.52 6.21 18.55
N LEU A 302 11.60 5.42 17.48
CA LEU A 302 10.48 5.09 16.61
C LEU A 302 9.90 3.74 17.04
N LYS A 303 8.59 3.66 17.24
CA LYS A 303 7.92 2.42 17.67
C LYS A 303 6.57 2.26 17.01
N PHE A 304 6.09 1.02 16.92
CA PHE A 304 4.71 0.75 16.48
C PHE A 304 3.76 0.68 17.67
N ILE A 305 2.56 1.22 17.51
CA ILE A 305 1.49 1.14 18.52
C ILE A 305 1.25 -0.32 18.94
N LYS A 306 1.24 -1.26 17.97
CA LYS A 306 1.05 -2.69 18.24
C LYS A 306 2.05 -3.23 19.27
N ASP A 307 3.30 -2.78 19.22
CA ASP A 307 4.35 -3.28 20.12
C ASP A 307 4.20 -2.64 21.51
N ILE A 308 3.82 -1.36 21.57
CA ILE A 308 3.57 -0.63 22.81
C ILE A 308 2.41 -1.26 23.60
N ILE A 309 1.26 -1.49 22.96
CA ILE A 309 0.06 -2.03 23.62
C ILE A 309 0.22 -3.50 24.04
N SER A 310 1.07 -4.25 23.33
CA SER A 310 1.36 -5.65 23.65
C SER A 310 2.38 -5.80 24.78
N THR A 311 3.24 -4.81 25.00
CA THR A 311 4.29 -4.86 26.03
C THR A 311 3.69 -4.98 27.45
N PRO A 312 4.22 -5.86 28.32
CA PRO A 312 3.81 -5.93 29.73
C PRO A 312 4.05 -4.61 30.46
N ALA A 313 3.31 -4.38 31.57
CA ALA A 313 3.53 -3.18 32.37
C ALA A 313 4.95 -3.17 32.95
N SER A 314 5.72 -2.14 32.65
CA SER A 314 7.12 -2.01 33.08
C SER A 314 7.24 -1.36 34.46
N LEU A 315 6.28 -0.50 34.84
CA LEU A 315 6.33 0.31 36.05
C LEU A 315 5.03 0.21 36.85
N ASN A 316 5.14 0.08 38.18
CA ASN A 316 3.99 0.07 39.08
C ASN A 316 3.87 1.40 39.84
N TRP A 317 2.80 2.15 39.57
CA TRP A 317 2.55 3.47 40.15
C TRP A 317 1.44 3.46 41.21
N SER A 318 0.97 2.28 41.63
CA SER A 318 -0.13 2.13 42.58
C SER A 318 0.14 2.82 43.92
N LEU A 319 1.39 2.79 44.40
CA LEU A 319 1.80 3.42 45.65
C LEU A 319 2.00 4.94 45.55
N LEU A 320 2.00 5.50 44.33
CA LEU A 320 2.19 6.93 44.11
C LEU A 320 0.87 7.71 44.13
N LYS A 321 -0.28 7.02 44.15
CA LYS A 321 -1.61 7.65 44.14
C LYS A 321 -1.85 8.50 45.37
N SER A 322 -2.44 9.67 45.17
CA SER A 322 -2.96 10.52 46.25
C SER A 322 -4.48 10.37 46.45
N ALA A 323 -5.18 9.77 45.49
CA ALA A 323 -6.61 9.47 45.56
C ALA A 323 -6.96 8.20 44.76
N ARG A 324 -8.22 7.77 44.85
CA ARG A 324 -8.72 6.67 44.02
C ARG A 324 -8.86 7.10 42.55
N PRO A 325 -8.61 6.19 41.59
CA PRO A 325 -8.83 6.48 40.17
C PRO A 325 -10.29 6.81 39.84
N ALA A 326 -10.49 7.76 38.93
CA ALA A 326 -11.79 8.03 38.29
C ALA A 326 -11.77 7.50 36.85
N ILE A 327 -12.77 6.70 36.48
CA ILE A 327 -12.88 6.11 35.14
C ILE A 327 -13.96 6.86 34.37
N ASN A 328 -13.61 7.42 33.21
CA ASN A 328 -14.58 7.98 32.27
C ASN A 328 -14.68 7.06 31.05
N TYR A 329 -15.88 6.52 30.84
CA TYR A 329 -16.17 5.60 29.76
C TYR A 329 -16.26 6.35 28.42
N ALA A 330 -15.49 5.87 27.44
CA ALA A 330 -15.54 6.33 26.06
C ALA A 330 -16.55 5.49 25.27
N ALA A 331 -17.20 6.10 24.28
CA ALA A 331 -18.03 5.36 23.34
C ALA A 331 -17.16 4.48 22.44
N ALA A 332 -17.69 3.32 22.05
CA ALA A 332 -17.02 2.41 21.14
C ALA A 332 -16.75 3.09 19.78
N GLN A 333 -15.56 2.83 19.25
CA GLN A 333 -15.12 3.33 17.95
C GLN A 333 -14.61 2.19 17.07
N GLN A 334 -14.85 2.30 15.78
CA GLN A 334 -14.19 1.50 14.76
C GLN A 334 -13.08 2.32 14.11
N LEU A 335 -11.93 1.70 13.88
CA LEU A 335 -10.88 2.26 13.05
C LEU A 335 -11.25 2.19 11.56
N LYS A 336 -10.97 3.26 10.83
CA LYS A 336 -11.05 3.31 9.37
C LYS A 336 -9.76 3.86 8.78
N LEU A 337 -9.17 3.11 7.86
CA LEU A 337 -7.86 3.41 7.27
C LEU A 337 -8.01 3.62 5.77
N SER A 338 -7.36 4.65 5.23
CA SER A 338 -7.41 4.94 3.79
C SER A 338 -6.13 5.61 3.29
N ALA A 339 -5.91 5.50 1.98
CA ALA A 339 -4.79 6.11 1.26
C ALA A 339 -5.24 6.51 -0.14
N SER A 340 -4.42 7.27 -0.84
CA SER A 340 -4.70 7.72 -2.21
C SER A 340 -4.70 6.55 -3.20
N THR A 341 -5.58 6.61 -4.19
CA THR A 341 -5.73 5.59 -5.24
C THR A 341 -5.85 6.24 -6.62
N ASN A 342 -5.12 7.34 -6.84
CA ASN A 342 -5.23 8.15 -8.05
C ASN A 342 -4.46 7.54 -9.24
N ILE A 343 -3.55 6.61 -8.98
CA ILE A 343 -2.80 5.92 -10.04
C ILE A 343 -3.77 5.11 -10.91
N SER A 344 -3.75 5.39 -12.21
CA SER A 344 -4.59 4.74 -13.21
C SER A 344 -3.84 4.54 -14.52
N GLY A 345 -4.06 3.38 -15.15
CA GLY A 345 -3.46 3.01 -16.43
C GLY A 345 -4.49 2.68 -17.51
N PRO A 346 -4.04 2.35 -18.72
CA PRO A 346 -4.93 2.07 -19.86
C PRO A 346 -5.70 0.74 -19.73
N TYR A 347 -5.33 -0.11 -18.77
CA TYR A 347 -5.99 -1.39 -18.52
C TYR A 347 -6.69 -1.38 -17.17
N THR A 348 -7.82 -2.07 -17.05
CA THR A 348 -8.58 -2.18 -15.79
C THR A 348 -7.74 -2.74 -14.65
N ASN A 349 -6.81 -3.68 -14.93
CA ASN A 349 -5.88 -4.23 -13.95
C ASN A 349 -4.67 -3.33 -13.63
N LEU A 350 -4.72 -2.05 -14.02
CA LEU A 350 -3.76 -1.01 -13.64
C LEU A 350 -4.44 0.19 -12.96
N VAL A 351 -5.71 0.05 -12.58
CA VAL A 351 -6.47 1.11 -11.87
C VAL A 351 -6.37 0.85 -10.36
N ALA A 352 -5.75 1.77 -9.62
CA ALA A 352 -5.61 1.64 -8.18
C ALA A 352 -6.95 1.79 -7.45
N THR A 353 -7.87 2.62 -7.96
CA THR A 353 -9.16 2.87 -7.33
C THR A 353 -10.00 1.59 -7.24
N PRO A 354 -10.38 1.12 -6.03
CA PRO A 354 -11.27 -0.02 -5.89
C PRO A 354 -12.70 0.32 -6.33
N THR A 355 -13.47 -0.68 -6.76
CA THR A 355 -14.84 -0.44 -7.26
C THR A 355 -15.91 -0.32 -6.17
N ALA A 356 -15.52 -0.37 -4.89
CA ALA A 356 -16.41 -0.21 -3.74
C ALA A 356 -15.65 0.43 -2.56
N ASP A 357 -16.39 1.02 -1.62
CA ASP A 357 -15.80 1.70 -0.46
C ASP A 357 -15.19 0.77 0.59
N SER A 358 -15.35 -0.55 0.47
CA SER A 358 -14.71 -1.53 1.34
C SER A 358 -14.70 -2.91 0.70
N LEU A 359 -13.78 -3.77 1.14
CA LEU A 359 -13.69 -5.15 0.66
C LEU A 359 -14.96 -5.95 1.00
N ASP A 360 -15.55 -5.75 2.19
CA ASP A 360 -16.79 -6.45 2.57
C ASP A 360 -17.97 -6.05 1.68
N LYS A 361 -18.12 -4.75 1.35
CA LYS A 361 -19.14 -4.28 0.40
C LYS A 361 -18.93 -4.87 -1.00
N PHE A 362 -17.67 -4.94 -1.46
CA PHE A 362 -17.33 -5.57 -2.73
C PHE A 362 -17.71 -7.05 -2.74
N LEU A 363 -17.24 -7.83 -1.77
CA LEU A 363 -17.50 -9.27 -1.67
C LEU A 363 -18.99 -9.58 -1.56
N LYS A 364 -19.76 -8.73 -0.88
CA LYS A 364 -21.22 -8.87 -0.78
C LYS A 364 -21.92 -8.91 -2.15
N THR A 365 -21.41 -8.19 -3.15
CA THR A 365 -21.97 -8.23 -4.52
C THR A 365 -21.78 -9.61 -5.19
N PHE A 366 -20.87 -10.43 -4.67
CA PHE A 366 -20.59 -11.80 -5.10
C PHE A 366 -21.06 -12.85 -4.08
N GLY A 367 -21.92 -12.47 -3.13
CA GLY A 367 -22.39 -13.37 -2.07
C GLY A 367 -21.28 -13.87 -1.16
N HIS A 368 -20.20 -13.09 -1.00
CA HIS A 368 -18.98 -13.43 -0.27
C HIS A 368 -18.21 -14.64 -0.82
N VAL A 369 -18.57 -15.14 -2.01
CA VAL A 369 -17.88 -16.28 -2.63
C VAL A 369 -16.57 -15.82 -3.25
N LEU A 370 -15.47 -16.44 -2.85
CA LEU A 370 -14.14 -16.25 -3.42
C LEU A 370 -13.52 -17.63 -3.64
N SER A 371 -13.01 -17.89 -4.84
CA SER A 371 -12.41 -19.19 -5.17
C SER A 371 -10.90 -19.16 -5.06
N SER A 372 -10.34 -20.15 -4.38
CA SER A 372 -8.92 -20.46 -4.39
C SER A 372 -8.44 -21.04 -5.73
N ASN A 373 -9.35 -21.64 -6.52
CA ASN A 373 -9.05 -22.20 -7.83
C ASN A 373 -9.04 -21.11 -8.91
N THR A 374 -7.90 -20.43 -9.06
CA THR A 374 -7.71 -19.35 -10.05
C THR A 374 -7.99 -19.75 -11.51
N ALA A 375 -7.89 -21.04 -11.83
CA ALA A 375 -8.11 -21.56 -13.18
C ALA A 375 -9.60 -21.72 -13.54
N LYS A 376 -10.47 -21.98 -12.56
CA LYS A 376 -11.89 -22.32 -12.81
C LYS A 376 -12.90 -21.51 -12.00
N GLY A 377 -12.46 -20.82 -10.95
CA GLY A 377 -13.30 -20.03 -10.07
C GLY A 377 -13.98 -18.86 -10.77
N TYR A 378 -15.16 -18.49 -10.25
CA TYR A 378 -15.96 -17.36 -10.71
C TYR A 378 -15.33 -16.03 -10.28
N LEU A 379 -15.32 -15.71 -8.98
CA LEU A 379 -14.51 -14.63 -8.44
C LEU A 379 -13.21 -15.22 -7.91
N THR A 380 -12.08 -14.70 -8.37
CA THR A 380 -10.74 -15.14 -7.95
C THR A 380 -9.91 -13.92 -7.59
N TYR A 381 -8.97 -14.09 -6.67
CA TYR A 381 -8.03 -13.05 -6.27
C TYR A 381 -6.61 -13.45 -6.66
N SER A 382 -5.87 -12.55 -7.29
CA SER A 382 -4.50 -12.78 -7.73
C SER A 382 -3.51 -12.11 -6.79
N LEU A 383 -2.68 -12.92 -6.12
CA LEU A 383 -1.78 -12.45 -5.05
C LEU A 383 -0.62 -11.57 -5.53
N TRP A 384 -0.24 -11.67 -6.80
CA TRP A 384 0.91 -10.92 -7.31
C TRP A 384 0.51 -9.50 -7.77
N ASP A 385 -0.53 -9.37 -8.61
CA ASP A 385 -1.03 -8.08 -9.09
C ASP A 385 -2.05 -7.42 -8.14
N GLY A 386 -2.66 -8.21 -7.26
CA GLY A 386 -3.68 -7.79 -6.30
C GLY A 386 -4.99 -7.36 -6.93
N PHE A 387 -5.38 -8.04 -8.01
CA PHE A 387 -6.69 -7.81 -8.62
C PHE A 387 -7.66 -8.95 -8.34
N TYR A 388 -8.91 -8.57 -8.12
CA TYR A 388 -10.06 -9.46 -8.19
C TYR A 388 -10.50 -9.60 -9.63
N TYR A 389 -10.70 -10.84 -10.04
CA TYR A 389 -11.05 -11.21 -11.39
C TYR A 389 -12.35 -12.01 -11.40
N VAL A 390 -13.25 -11.66 -12.32
CA VAL A 390 -14.46 -12.44 -12.60
C VAL A 390 -14.27 -13.22 -13.88
N ARG A 391 -14.53 -14.53 -13.82
CA ARG A 391 -14.53 -15.42 -14.97
C ARG A 391 -15.94 -15.48 -15.55
N ASN A 392 -16.04 -15.22 -16.85
CA ASN A 392 -17.24 -15.52 -17.59
C ASN A 392 -17.40 -17.04 -17.69
N ASN A 393 -18.50 -17.58 -17.17
CA ASN A 393 -18.73 -19.03 -17.11
C ASN A 393 -18.95 -19.68 -18.49
N LEU A 394 -19.28 -18.89 -19.52
CA LEU A 394 -19.51 -19.38 -20.89
C LEU A 394 -18.22 -19.37 -21.71
N THR A 395 -17.54 -18.23 -21.74
CA THR A 395 -16.34 -18.06 -22.58
C THR A 395 -15.05 -18.50 -21.87
N GLY A 396 -15.09 -18.62 -20.54
CA GLY A 396 -13.92 -18.83 -19.70
C GLY A 396 -13.01 -17.60 -19.61
N VAL A 397 -13.35 -16.49 -20.25
CA VAL A 397 -12.54 -15.25 -20.24
C VAL A 397 -12.55 -14.65 -18.84
N ARG A 398 -11.38 -14.18 -18.40
CA ARG A 398 -11.19 -13.59 -17.09
C ARG A 398 -11.07 -12.07 -17.22
N GLU A 399 -11.93 -11.34 -16.53
CA GLU A 399 -11.98 -9.88 -16.54
C GLU A 399 -11.59 -9.32 -15.18
N ALA A 400 -10.70 -8.33 -15.16
CA ALA A 400 -10.38 -7.61 -13.94
C ALA A 400 -11.60 -6.83 -13.46
N ARG A 401 -11.91 -6.90 -12.17
CA ARG A 401 -13.05 -6.21 -11.55
C ARG A 401 -12.63 -5.10 -10.62
N SER A 402 -11.75 -5.37 -9.66
CA SER A 402 -11.32 -4.37 -8.69
C SER A 402 -9.90 -4.64 -8.23
N SER A 403 -9.17 -3.57 -7.90
CA SER A 403 -7.95 -3.67 -7.10
C SER A 403 -8.27 -4.12 -5.67
N ASP A 404 -7.25 -4.51 -4.93
CA ASP A 404 -7.27 -4.83 -3.50
C ASP A 404 -6.99 -3.63 -2.58
N PHE A 405 -6.85 -2.42 -3.14
CA PHE A 405 -6.56 -1.19 -2.40
C PHE A 405 -7.80 -0.60 -1.72
N PHE A 406 -8.69 -1.48 -1.24
CA PHE A 406 -9.82 -1.08 -0.43
C PHE A 406 -9.33 -0.39 0.85
N PRO A 407 -9.97 0.72 1.26
CA PRO A 407 -9.77 1.23 2.61
C PRO A 407 -10.22 0.16 3.61
N TRP A 408 -9.62 0.18 4.80
CA TRP A 408 -10.12 -0.64 5.90
C TRP A 408 -11.43 -0.05 6.43
N ASP A 409 -12.54 -0.73 6.20
CA ASP A 409 -13.83 -0.40 6.79
C ASP A 409 -14.72 -1.65 6.91
N LYS A 410 -15.03 -2.05 8.15
CA LYS A 410 -15.98 -3.13 8.44
C LYS A 410 -17.44 -2.68 8.31
N GLY A 411 -17.73 -1.37 8.38
CA GLY A 411 -19.08 -0.82 8.35
C GLY A 411 -19.88 -1.08 9.63
N ALA A 412 -19.24 -1.16 10.80
CA ALA A 412 -19.96 -1.32 12.06
C ALA A 412 -20.82 -0.09 12.39
N ASN A 413 -21.94 -0.30 13.07
CA ASN A 413 -22.85 0.76 13.49
C ASN A 413 -22.36 1.48 14.77
N ILE A 414 -21.11 1.95 14.75
CA ILE A 414 -20.44 2.71 15.81
C ILE A 414 -19.66 3.87 15.21
N SER A 415 -19.21 4.81 16.04
CA SER A 415 -18.46 5.98 15.57
C SER A 415 -17.08 5.60 15.01
N TYR A 416 -16.52 6.43 14.12
CA TYR A 416 -15.22 6.16 13.51
C TYR A 416 -14.08 6.91 14.20
N MET A 417 -12.92 6.27 14.24
CA MET A 417 -11.62 6.93 14.24
C MET A 417 -11.04 6.78 12.83
N GLU A 418 -11.02 7.88 12.06
CA GLU A 418 -10.52 7.87 10.69
C GLU A 418 -9.05 8.28 10.66
N ILE A 419 -8.22 7.49 9.97
CA ILE A 419 -6.83 7.81 9.71
C ILE A 419 -6.59 7.64 8.21
N SER A 420 -6.19 8.73 7.56
CA SER A 420 -5.87 8.74 6.13
C SER A 420 -4.43 9.14 5.90
N SER A 421 -3.92 8.74 4.74
CA SER A 421 -2.62 9.12 4.22
C SER A 421 -2.74 9.65 2.79
N ILE A 422 -1.84 10.54 2.41
CA ILE A 422 -1.74 11.08 1.05
C ILE A 422 -1.06 10.13 0.06
N ASP A 423 -0.40 9.09 0.55
CA ASP A 423 0.46 8.25 -0.28
C ASP A 423 -0.32 7.33 -1.24
N GLU A 424 0.20 7.14 -2.44
CA GLU A 424 -0.47 6.41 -3.51
C GLU A 424 -0.34 4.90 -3.35
N CYS A 425 -1.46 4.20 -3.50
CA CYS A 425 -1.52 2.76 -3.69
C CYS A 425 -1.01 2.37 -5.08
N LEU A 426 -0.22 1.29 -5.15
CA LEU A 426 0.68 1.01 -6.27
C LEU A 426 0.30 -0.26 -7.05
N PRO A 427 -0.34 -0.18 -8.22
CA PRO A 427 -0.62 -1.35 -9.05
C PRO A 427 0.65 -2.02 -9.59
N MET A 428 0.49 -3.21 -10.18
CA MET A 428 1.59 -3.98 -10.79
C MET A 428 1.36 -4.15 -12.29
N LYS A 429 2.38 -3.85 -13.10
CA LYS A 429 2.39 -4.10 -14.54
C LYS A 429 2.94 -5.50 -14.84
N GLY A 430 2.17 -6.29 -15.59
CA GLY A 430 2.63 -7.55 -16.17
C GLY A 430 3.60 -7.38 -17.35
N SER A 431 3.96 -8.46 -18.03
CA SER A 431 4.93 -8.39 -19.14
C SER A 431 4.39 -7.77 -20.41
N TYR A 432 3.11 -7.99 -20.74
CA TYR A 432 2.44 -7.27 -21.81
C TYR A 432 2.40 -5.75 -21.51
N PRO A 433 2.56 -4.85 -22.50
CA PRO A 433 2.64 -5.09 -23.95
C PRO A 433 4.04 -5.27 -24.56
N ASP A 434 5.10 -5.28 -23.76
CA ASP A 434 6.48 -5.09 -24.26
C ASP A 434 7.51 -6.12 -23.74
N ASP A 435 7.04 -7.25 -23.21
CA ASP A 435 7.80 -8.38 -22.68
C ASP A 435 8.81 -8.02 -21.56
N GLN A 436 8.73 -6.82 -20.99
CA GLN A 436 9.52 -6.47 -19.81
C GLN A 436 9.10 -7.34 -18.60
N PRO A 437 10.01 -7.61 -17.65
CA PRO A 437 9.64 -8.29 -16.42
C PRO A 437 8.57 -7.51 -15.63
N VAL A 438 7.82 -8.23 -14.78
CA VAL A 438 6.79 -7.63 -13.93
C VAL A 438 7.42 -6.53 -13.08
N CYS A 439 6.76 -5.38 -12.98
CA CYS A 439 7.26 -4.24 -12.21
C CYS A 439 6.11 -3.39 -11.65
N PRO A 440 6.35 -2.58 -10.62
CA PRO A 440 5.37 -1.63 -10.15
C PRO A 440 4.94 -0.64 -11.23
N ALA A 441 3.65 -0.35 -11.29
CA ALA A 441 3.05 0.60 -12.20
C ALA A 441 2.81 1.93 -11.47
N TYR A 442 3.83 2.80 -11.46
CA TYR A 442 3.75 4.12 -10.81
C TYR A 442 2.93 5.11 -11.66
N LEU A 443 2.99 5.01 -12.99
CA LEU A 443 2.09 5.68 -13.96
C LEU A 443 1.89 7.20 -13.78
N LEU A 444 2.87 7.91 -13.22
CA LEU A 444 2.82 9.35 -12.95
C LEU A 444 3.74 10.18 -13.87
N GLY A 445 4.07 9.63 -15.04
CA GLY A 445 4.97 10.26 -16.02
C GLY A 445 6.41 10.34 -15.54
N LYS A 446 7.32 10.80 -16.41
CA LYS A 446 8.72 11.11 -16.06
C LYS A 446 8.84 12.57 -15.64
N VAL A 447 9.74 12.84 -14.70
CA VAL A 447 10.14 14.19 -14.29
C VAL A 447 11.59 14.43 -14.70
N HIS A 448 11.89 15.64 -15.17
CA HIS A 448 13.21 16.05 -15.61
C HIS A 448 13.64 17.35 -14.93
N LYS A 449 14.90 17.40 -14.47
CA LYS A 449 15.51 18.62 -13.89
C LYS A 449 16.74 19.08 -14.65
N TYR A 450 17.42 18.15 -15.32
CA TYR A 450 18.74 18.36 -15.91
C TYR A 450 18.77 18.17 -17.43
N THR A 451 17.71 17.58 -17.99
CA THR A 451 17.52 17.33 -19.41
C THR A 451 16.19 17.92 -19.84
N ASN A 452 16.10 18.33 -21.09
CA ASN A 452 14.84 18.70 -21.73
C ASN A 452 14.63 17.75 -22.91
N ILE A 453 13.46 17.14 -23.01
CA ILE A 453 13.06 16.41 -24.22
C ILE A 453 12.60 17.48 -25.21
N SER A 454 13.31 17.63 -26.32
CA SER A 454 12.92 18.54 -27.42
C SER A 454 12.83 17.76 -28.73
N SER A 455 11.77 17.98 -29.50
CA SER A 455 11.65 17.46 -30.86
C SER A 455 11.82 18.60 -31.87
N ALA A 456 12.61 18.37 -32.93
CA ALA A 456 12.74 19.33 -34.03
C ALA A 456 11.49 19.36 -34.94
N SER A 457 10.63 18.34 -34.83
CA SER A 457 9.45 18.15 -35.68
C SER A 457 8.12 18.47 -35.01
N VAL A 458 8.12 18.77 -33.70
CA VAL A 458 6.88 18.94 -32.91
C VAL A 458 7.06 20.02 -31.84
N GLU A 459 6.16 21.02 -31.81
CA GLU A 459 6.08 22.01 -30.72
C GLU A 459 5.51 21.37 -29.45
N LEU A 460 6.22 21.53 -28.32
CA LEU A 460 5.84 20.96 -27.02
C LEU A 460 4.88 21.89 -26.28
N SER A 461 3.82 21.34 -25.67
CA SER A 461 2.92 22.11 -24.80
C SER A 461 3.59 22.51 -23.48
N GLU A 462 3.26 23.71 -22.97
CA GLU A 462 3.91 24.31 -21.79
C GLU A 462 3.56 23.63 -20.45
N GLU A 463 2.51 22.81 -20.38
CA GLU A 463 2.05 22.18 -19.14
C GLU A 463 2.43 20.69 -19.09
N GLN A 464 3.62 20.39 -18.57
CA GLN A 464 3.93 19.04 -18.06
C GLN A 464 3.68 19.01 -16.55
N ASN A 465 2.83 18.09 -16.08
CA ASN A 465 2.61 17.88 -14.65
C ASN A 465 3.84 17.16 -14.05
N THR A 466 4.72 17.91 -13.37
CA THR A 466 6.04 17.45 -12.90
C THR A 466 6.02 16.94 -11.45
N GLN A 467 4.97 16.24 -11.03
CA GLN A 467 4.87 15.78 -9.65
C GLN A 467 5.50 14.39 -9.45
N THR A 468 6.07 14.19 -8.27
CA THR A 468 6.51 12.90 -7.73
C THR A 468 5.77 12.59 -6.41
N PRO A 469 4.51 12.14 -6.47
CA PRO A 469 3.73 11.76 -5.31
C PRO A 469 4.41 10.73 -4.40
N LEU A 470 4.16 10.82 -3.09
CA LEU A 470 4.62 9.82 -2.13
C LEU A 470 4.01 8.44 -2.46
N CYS A 471 4.87 7.43 -2.64
CA CYS A 471 4.42 6.06 -2.87
C CYS A 471 5.46 5.08 -2.31
N PHE A 472 4.98 4.10 -1.53
CA PHE A 472 5.83 3.10 -0.90
C PHE A 472 5.87 1.79 -1.68
N CYS A 473 7.03 1.15 -1.70
CA CYS A 473 7.21 -0.15 -2.32
C CYS A 473 8.25 -0.95 -1.55
N PHE A 474 8.14 -2.29 -1.48
CA PHE A 474 9.25 -3.11 -1.01
C PHE A 474 10.16 -3.45 -2.19
N SER A 475 11.46 -3.21 -2.05
CA SER A 475 12.47 -3.81 -2.91
C SER A 475 12.51 -5.31 -2.61
N MET A 476 12.20 -6.15 -3.58
CA MET A 476 12.19 -7.60 -3.35
C MET A 476 13.60 -8.19 -3.44
N PRO A 477 13.91 -9.14 -2.56
CA PRO A 477 15.22 -9.78 -2.49
C PRO A 477 15.50 -10.61 -3.76
N ARG A 478 16.76 -10.64 -4.23
CA ARG A 478 17.11 -11.37 -5.47
C ARG A 478 16.90 -12.87 -5.37
N ALA A 479 16.94 -13.42 -4.16
CA ALA A 479 16.68 -14.83 -3.93
C ALA A 479 15.22 -15.24 -4.24
N SER A 480 14.26 -14.30 -4.25
CA SER A 480 12.84 -14.62 -4.47
C SER A 480 12.40 -14.59 -5.94
N THR A 481 13.19 -13.96 -6.82
CA THR A 481 12.80 -13.72 -8.21
C THR A 481 14.01 -13.76 -9.14
N PRO A 482 13.86 -14.20 -10.40
CA PRO A 482 14.98 -14.30 -11.33
C PRO A 482 15.54 -12.93 -11.74
N TYR A 483 14.81 -11.83 -11.54
CA TYR A 483 15.17 -10.45 -11.86
C TYR A 483 14.96 -9.49 -10.68
N PRO A 484 15.62 -8.33 -10.65
CA PRO A 484 15.35 -7.27 -9.66
C PRO A 484 13.91 -6.78 -9.76
N TYR A 485 13.21 -6.71 -8.64
CA TYR A 485 11.76 -6.50 -8.59
C TYR A 485 11.37 -5.67 -7.37
N GLY A 486 10.32 -4.86 -7.50
CA GLY A 486 9.66 -4.20 -6.38
C GLY A 486 8.18 -4.59 -6.33
N SER A 487 7.59 -4.61 -5.15
CA SER A 487 6.14 -4.84 -5.02
C SER A 487 5.58 -4.27 -3.71
N PRO A 488 4.31 -3.82 -3.69
CA PRO A 488 3.61 -3.51 -2.46
C PRO A 488 3.19 -4.76 -1.66
N ARG A 489 3.35 -5.98 -2.20
CA ARG A 489 2.87 -7.23 -1.60
C ARG A 489 4.01 -8.18 -1.26
N CYS A 490 3.83 -9.02 -0.25
CA CYS A 490 4.84 -10.00 0.20
C CYS A 490 4.95 -11.29 -0.66
N TYR A 491 4.53 -11.26 -1.93
CA TYR A 491 4.47 -12.45 -2.80
C TYR A 491 5.37 -12.31 -4.04
N THR A 492 5.80 -13.45 -4.58
CA THR A 492 6.50 -13.52 -5.88
C THR A 492 5.54 -13.14 -7.01
N PRO A 493 6.04 -12.83 -8.22
CA PRO A 493 5.21 -12.70 -9.42
C PRO A 493 4.38 -13.95 -9.76
N GLY A 494 4.73 -15.11 -9.21
CA GLY A 494 3.94 -16.35 -9.30
C GLY A 494 2.83 -16.47 -8.24
N GLY A 495 2.74 -15.53 -7.29
CA GLY A 495 1.80 -15.56 -6.18
C GLY A 495 2.26 -16.41 -4.98
N GLU A 496 3.53 -16.79 -4.93
CA GLU A 496 4.08 -17.64 -3.86
C GLU A 496 4.57 -16.79 -2.69
N ALA A 497 4.52 -17.33 -1.47
CA ALA A 497 5.08 -16.66 -0.30
C ALA A 497 6.61 -16.52 -0.41
N ILE A 498 7.13 -15.34 -0.12
CA ILE A 498 8.58 -15.08 -0.14
C ILE A 498 9.18 -15.51 1.19
N THR A 499 10.06 -16.52 1.17
CA THR A 499 10.79 -16.99 2.37
C THR A 499 12.29 -16.91 2.15
N ILE A 500 12.99 -16.22 3.05
CA ILE A 500 14.45 -16.08 2.99
C ILE A 500 15.07 -16.41 4.33
N ASN A 501 16.06 -17.30 4.32
CA ASN A 501 16.80 -17.71 5.51
C ASN A 501 15.87 -18.12 6.67
N GLY A 502 14.78 -18.83 6.36
CA GLY A 502 13.79 -19.29 7.34
C GLY A 502 12.76 -18.23 7.78
N HIS A 503 12.74 -17.05 7.18
CA HIS A 503 11.78 -15.98 7.49
C HIS A 503 10.88 -15.69 6.29
N THR A 504 9.58 -15.86 6.50
CA THR A 504 8.54 -15.55 5.52
C THR A 504 8.17 -14.07 5.61
N PHE A 505 8.10 -13.40 4.46
CA PHE A 505 7.55 -12.05 4.37
C PHE A 505 6.03 -12.13 4.56
N ASP A 506 5.50 -11.28 5.43
CA ASP A 506 4.12 -11.34 5.90
C ASP A 506 3.43 -9.95 5.95
N ILE A 507 4.06 -8.94 5.36
CA ILE A 507 3.53 -7.56 5.29
C ILE A 507 3.24 -7.18 3.84
N SER A 508 2.00 -6.82 3.55
CA SER A 508 1.58 -6.17 2.31
C SER A 508 1.10 -4.76 2.61
N MET A 509 1.32 -3.83 1.68
CA MET A 509 0.95 -2.43 1.80
C MET A 509 -0.56 -2.18 1.61
N THR A 510 -1.37 -3.23 1.45
CA THR A 510 -2.83 -3.15 1.40
C THR A 510 -3.40 -3.03 2.80
N PHE A 511 -4.52 -2.32 3.00
CA PHE A 511 -5.14 -2.26 4.33
C PHE A 511 -5.86 -3.56 4.69
N THR A 512 -6.40 -4.27 3.71
CA THR A 512 -7.16 -5.52 3.88
C THR A 512 -6.31 -6.77 3.67
N GLY A 513 -6.82 -7.91 4.14
CA GLY A 513 -6.22 -9.24 4.01
C GLY A 513 -5.34 -9.64 5.20
N ASP A 514 -4.97 -10.92 5.27
CA ASP A 514 -4.21 -11.47 6.41
C ASP A 514 -2.81 -10.87 6.56
N ASN A 515 -2.17 -10.57 5.42
CA ASN A 515 -0.89 -9.87 5.36
C ASN A 515 -1.06 -8.34 5.26
N GLY A 516 -2.30 -7.84 5.26
CA GLY A 516 -2.60 -6.42 5.17
C GLY A 516 -2.26 -5.65 6.45
N LEU A 517 -2.14 -4.34 6.31
CA LEU A 517 -1.73 -3.43 7.36
C LEU A 517 -2.70 -3.41 8.55
N PHE A 518 -4.01 -3.58 8.34
CA PHE A 518 -4.95 -3.70 9.44
C PHE A 518 -4.61 -4.90 10.33
N SER A 519 -4.53 -6.09 9.73
CA SER A 519 -4.24 -7.35 10.42
C SER A 519 -2.88 -7.31 11.13
N ARG A 520 -1.86 -6.72 10.49
CA ARG A 520 -0.47 -6.72 10.98
C ARG A 520 -0.17 -5.63 12.00
N PHE A 521 -0.81 -4.46 11.93
CA PHE A 521 -0.45 -3.29 12.75
C PHE A 521 -1.59 -2.71 13.58
N TRP A 522 -2.85 -2.93 13.19
CA TRP A 522 -3.97 -2.20 13.77
C TRP A 522 -5.04 -3.06 14.45
N LYS A 523 -5.13 -4.36 14.17
CA LYS A 523 -6.19 -5.26 14.69
C LYS A 523 -6.34 -5.16 16.22
N GLY A 524 -5.22 -5.15 16.94
CA GLY A 524 -5.21 -5.02 18.40
C GLY A 524 -5.63 -3.63 18.90
N PHE A 525 -5.28 -2.57 18.18
CA PHE A 525 -5.69 -1.21 18.53
C PHE A 525 -7.19 -0.99 18.25
N ASP A 526 -7.71 -1.47 17.12
CA ASP A 526 -9.14 -1.44 16.81
C ASP A 526 -9.97 -2.20 17.86
N ALA A 527 -9.49 -3.35 18.36
CA ALA A 527 -10.17 -4.07 19.44
C ALA A 527 -10.25 -3.23 20.73
N ILE A 528 -9.18 -2.49 21.05
CA ILE A 528 -9.15 -1.56 22.19
C ILE A 528 -10.13 -0.39 21.97
N LEU A 529 -10.24 0.15 20.75
CA LEU A 529 -11.19 1.22 20.43
C LEU A 529 -12.66 0.77 20.59
N ARG A 530 -12.95 -0.50 20.26
CA ARG A 530 -14.31 -1.07 20.38
C ARG A 530 -14.70 -1.37 21.83
N HIS A 531 -13.80 -2.01 22.58
CA HIS A 531 -14.14 -2.66 23.85
C HIS A 531 -13.37 -2.12 25.07
N SER A 532 -12.65 -1.02 24.92
CA SER A 532 -11.85 -0.44 26.01
C SER A 532 -11.61 1.07 25.78
N ASN A 533 -10.35 1.51 25.71
CA ASN A 533 -9.93 2.89 25.44
C ASN A 533 -10.57 3.97 26.34
N HIS A 534 -11.10 3.57 27.49
CA HIS A 534 -11.65 4.46 28.50
C HIS A 534 -10.52 5.27 29.14
N THR A 535 -10.85 6.46 29.62
CA THR A 535 -9.87 7.28 30.33
C THR A 535 -9.90 6.98 31.81
N VAL A 536 -8.72 6.88 32.42
CA VAL A 536 -8.56 6.76 33.87
C VAL A 536 -7.76 7.95 34.35
N GLU A 537 -8.36 8.80 35.17
CA GLU A 537 -7.72 9.96 35.77
C GLU A 537 -7.32 9.67 37.21
N VAL A 538 -6.05 9.90 37.53
CA VAL A 538 -5.49 9.61 38.85
C VAL A 538 -4.55 10.73 39.28
N PRO A 539 -4.73 11.31 40.47
CA PRO A 539 -3.71 12.19 41.04
C PRO A 539 -2.59 11.36 41.69
N VAL A 540 -1.34 11.67 41.36
CA VAL A 540 -0.14 10.94 41.77
C VAL A 540 0.98 11.87 42.26
N HIS A 541 1.72 11.43 43.27
CA HIS A 541 2.90 12.12 43.79
C HIS A 541 4.15 11.72 43.01
N LEU A 542 4.37 12.36 41.86
CA LEU A 542 5.62 12.27 41.11
C LEU A 542 6.65 13.27 41.63
N ASN A 543 7.87 12.80 41.86
CA ASN A 543 9.00 13.67 42.18
C ASN A 543 9.57 14.34 40.89
N PRO A 544 10.37 15.41 41.01
CA PRO A 544 10.91 16.11 39.85
C PRO A 544 11.72 15.24 38.86
N ILE A 545 12.43 14.21 39.34
CA ILE A 545 13.22 13.30 38.50
C ILE A 545 12.28 12.38 37.70
N GLN A 546 11.20 11.90 38.32
CA GLN A 546 10.19 11.11 37.64
C GLN A 546 9.48 11.92 36.57
N LEU A 547 9.15 13.19 36.84
CA LEU A 547 8.52 14.08 35.85
C LEU A 547 9.40 14.32 34.63
N LEU A 548 10.73 14.43 34.79
CA LEU A 548 11.66 14.62 33.68
C LEU A 548 11.90 13.37 32.83
N ASN A 549 11.62 12.18 33.36
CA ASN A 549 11.94 10.90 32.71
C ASN A 549 10.68 10.05 32.46
N ILE A 550 9.53 10.71 32.21
CA ILE A 550 8.30 10.01 31.85
C ILE A 550 8.48 9.41 30.45
N ASP A 551 8.28 8.10 30.35
CA ASP A 551 8.32 7.38 29.08
C ASP A 551 6.90 7.03 28.62
N PHE A 552 6.36 7.78 27.66
CA PHE A 552 5.05 7.53 27.07
C PHE A 552 5.01 6.30 26.15
N SER A 553 6.16 5.68 25.86
CA SER A 553 6.23 4.46 25.07
C SER A 553 6.02 3.18 25.88
N GLN A 554 5.76 3.31 27.18
CA GLN A 554 5.59 2.19 28.11
C GLN A 554 4.21 2.15 28.74
N THR A 555 3.77 0.95 29.10
CA THR A 555 2.54 0.75 29.87
C THR A 555 2.84 0.78 31.37
N ILE A 556 1.93 1.37 32.13
CA ILE A 556 2.03 1.47 33.59
C ILE A 556 0.99 0.59 34.28
N ASN A 557 1.30 0.13 35.48
CA ASN A 557 0.40 -0.62 36.33
C ASN A 557 -0.16 0.28 37.45
N ILE A 558 -1.48 0.35 37.54
CA ILE A 558 -2.22 0.93 38.67
C ILE A 558 -3.23 -0.09 39.17
N ASP A 559 -3.12 -0.48 40.44
CA ASP A 559 -4.01 -1.43 41.12
C ASP A 559 -4.16 -2.78 40.40
N GLY A 560 -3.07 -3.26 39.78
CA GLY A 560 -3.06 -4.51 39.02
C GLY A 560 -3.60 -4.39 37.59
N GLN A 561 -3.98 -3.18 37.15
CA GLN A 561 -4.43 -2.92 35.78
C GLN A 561 -3.31 -2.31 34.94
N ARG A 562 -3.08 -2.89 33.76
CA ARG A 562 -2.17 -2.36 32.74
C ARG A 562 -2.87 -1.25 31.95
N LEU A 563 -2.28 -0.06 31.97
CA LEU A 563 -2.82 1.16 31.37
C LEU A 563 -1.74 1.85 30.52
N LEU A 564 -2.17 2.57 29.49
CA LEU A 564 -1.28 3.36 28.64
C LEU A 564 -1.32 4.83 29.07
N LEU A 565 -0.16 5.50 29.12
CA LEU A 565 -0.10 6.93 29.43
C LEU A 565 -0.66 7.77 28.27
N ASP A 566 -1.62 8.67 28.59
CA ASP A 566 -2.16 9.64 27.65
C ASP A 566 -1.58 11.02 27.96
N THR A 567 -1.84 11.57 29.15
CA THR A 567 -1.31 12.87 29.56
C THR A 567 -0.86 12.91 31.01
N VAL A 568 0.09 13.79 31.31
CA VAL A 568 0.59 14.06 32.66
C VAL A 568 0.61 15.56 32.89
N ARG A 569 -0.27 16.04 33.78
CA ARG A 569 -0.42 17.46 34.12
C ARG A 569 0.15 17.76 35.49
N TYR A 570 0.98 18.79 35.59
CA TYR A 570 1.59 19.19 36.86
C TYR A 570 1.93 20.68 36.88
N THR A 571 1.98 21.23 38.08
CA THR A 571 2.31 22.64 38.30
C THR A 571 3.73 22.78 38.84
N LEU A 572 4.48 23.76 38.31
CA LEU A 572 5.73 24.25 38.88
C LEU A 572 5.50 25.63 39.53
N PRO A 573 6.17 25.96 40.65
CA PRO A 573 7.12 25.12 41.39
C PRO A 573 6.44 23.89 42.00
N LYS A 574 7.16 22.76 42.00
CA LYS A 574 6.61 21.48 42.42
C LYS A 574 6.48 21.44 43.94
N LEU A 575 5.24 21.39 44.42
CA LEU A 575 4.90 21.27 45.83
C LEU A 575 4.40 19.85 46.14
N LEU A 576 4.81 19.29 47.28
CA LEU A 576 4.33 17.98 47.75
C LEU A 576 2.80 17.95 47.91
N SER A 577 2.21 19.07 48.31
CA SER A 577 0.76 19.23 48.48
C SER A 577 -0.04 19.30 47.17
N ARG A 578 0.63 19.42 46.02
CA ARG A 578 0.01 19.50 44.69
C ARG A 578 0.42 18.27 43.86
N PRO A 579 -0.32 17.14 43.92
CA PRO A 579 -0.04 15.97 43.09
C PRO A 579 -0.14 16.31 41.61
N ALA A 580 0.54 15.55 40.76
CA ALA A 580 0.34 15.59 39.31
C ALA A 580 -0.94 14.82 38.96
N THR A 581 -1.69 15.27 37.96
CA THR A 581 -2.85 14.54 37.43
C THR A 581 -2.41 13.77 36.20
N ILE A 582 -2.52 12.45 36.24
CA ILE A 582 -2.25 11.61 35.08
C ILE A 582 -3.56 11.12 34.48
N ARG A 583 -3.64 11.14 33.15
CA ARG A 583 -4.71 10.52 32.36
C ARG A 583 -4.12 9.33 31.64
N LEU A 584 -4.84 8.21 31.72
CA LEU A 584 -4.42 6.92 31.19
C LEU A 584 -5.52 6.33 30.32
N ARG A 585 -5.16 5.40 29.44
CA ARG A 585 -6.10 4.62 28.61
C ARG A 585 -6.14 3.17 29.04
N THR A 586 -7.33 2.62 29.12
CA THR A 586 -7.53 1.19 29.40
C THR A 586 -7.16 0.36 28.17
N LEU A 587 -6.43 -0.74 28.41
CA LEU A 587 -6.03 -1.69 27.36
C LEU A 587 -6.75 -3.05 27.48
N ARG A 588 -7.32 -3.34 28.65
CA ARG A 588 -8.06 -4.58 28.87
C ARG A 588 -9.40 -4.50 28.18
N LEU A 589 -9.66 -5.44 27.28
CA LEU A 589 -10.95 -5.55 26.59
C LEU A 589 -12.03 -5.93 27.59
N LEU A 590 -13.15 -5.24 27.53
CA LEU A 590 -14.32 -5.46 28.37
C LEU A 590 -15.36 -6.24 27.57
N ILE A 591 -15.96 -7.26 28.20
CA ILE A 591 -17.07 -8.01 27.62
C ILE A 591 -18.36 -7.22 27.94
N PRO A 592 -19.19 -6.90 26.94
CA PRO A 592 -20.49 -6.27 27.15
C PRO A 592 -21.36 -7.02 28.15
N VAL A 593 -22.18 -6.29 28.90
CA VAL A 593 -23.09 -6.90 29.88
C VAL A 593 -24.09 -7.80 29.16
N GLY A 594 -24.13 -9.08 29.55
CA GLY A 594 -25.01 -10.09 28.95
C GLY A 594 -24.31 -11.02 27.96
N GLU A 595 -23.07 -10.72 27.59
CA GLU A 595 -22.23 -11.58 26.76
C GLU A 595 -21.25 -12.40 27.61
N THR A 596 -20.82 -13.54 27.09
CA THR A 596 -19.85 -14.42 27.75
C THR A 596 -18.43 -14.28 27.22
N ASP A 597 -18.27 -13.78 25.98
CA ASP A 597 -17.00 -13.58 25.31
C ASP A 597 -17.14 -12.54 24.17
N LEU A 598 -16.02 -12.07 23.64
CA LEU A 598 -15.96 -11.18 22.47
C LEU A 598 -15.69 -11.98 21.19
N ASP A 599 -16.55 -11.83 20.18
CA ASP A 599 -16.30 -12.39 18.84
C ASP A 599 -15.59 -11.37 17.94
N LEU A 600 -14.30 -11.14 18.22
CA LEU A 600 -13.49 -10.18 17.47
C LEU A 600 -13.34 -10.57 15.99
N ASP A 601 -13.41 -11.87 15.65
CA ASP A 601 -13.32 -12.30 14.26
C ASP A 601 -14.61 -11.99 13.48
N ALA A 602 -15.78 -12.03 14.11
CA ALA A 602 -17.00 -11.50 13.49
C ALA A 602 -16.99 -9.96 13.37
N GLU A 603 -16.46 -9.27 14.39
CA GLU A 603 -16.43 -7.81 14.43
C GLU A 603 -15.36 -7.18 13.55
N GLN A 604 -14.25 -7.87 13.32
CA GLN A 604 -13.10 -7.33 12.61
C GLN A 604 -12.75 -8.16 11.37
N GLY A 605 -13.14 -9.43 11.27
CA GLY A 605 -12.82 -10.28 10.13
C GLY A 605 -13.64 -9.95 8.90
N ILE A 606 -13.05 -10.20 7.73
CA ILE A 606 -13.76 -10.22 6.44
C ILE A 606 -13.87 -11.68 6.04
N GLN A 607 -15.08 -12.22 6.10
CA GLN A 607 -15.33 -13.62 5.80
C GLN A 607 -15.50 -13.83 4.29
N THR A 608 -14.87 -14.89 3.79
CA THR A 608 -15.05 -15.39 2.42
C THR A 608 -15.59 -16.81 2.47
N ILE A 609 -16.44 -17.14 1.53
CA ILE A 609 -16.98 -18.49 1.33
C ILE A 609 -16.23 -19.11 0.17
N GLU A 610 -15.57 -20.25 0.39
CA GLU A 610 -14.88 -20.95 -0.70
C GLU A 610 -15.89 -21.45 -1.75
N GLN A 611 -15.57 -21.24 -3.03
CA GLN A 611 -16.39 -21.75 -4.11
C GLN A 611 -16.24 -23.27 -4.26
N LEU A 612 -17.34 -24.01 -4.09
CA LEU A 612 -17.37 -25.47 -4.25
C LEU A 612 -18.01 -25.94 -5.58
N TYR A 613 -18.88 -25.12 -6.16
CA TYR A 613 -19.69 -25.46 -7.32
C TYR A 613 -19.47 -24.47 -8.46
N LYS A 614 -19.74 -24.90 -9.70
CA LYS A 614 -19.71 -24.07 -10.91
C LYS A 614 -20.88 -24.39 -11.83
N TRP A 615 -21.21 -23.43 -12.70
CA TRP A 615 -22.02 -23.70 -13.87
C TRP A 615 -21.12 -24.26 -14.97
N ALA A 616 -21.31 -25.52 -15.34
CA ALA A 616 -20.60 -26.17 -16.43
C ALA A 616 -21.43 -26.10 -17.71
N PHE A 617 -20.77 -25.79 -18.82
CA PHE A 617 -21.41 -25.73 -20.13
C PHE A 617 -21.62 -27.14 -20.69
N HIS A 618 -22.87 -27.44 -21.07
CA HIS A 618 -23.28 -28.70 -21.68
C HIS A 618 -23.75 -28.48 -23.11
N ASN A 619 -23.17 -29.24 -24.03
CA ASN A 619 -23.51 -29.24 -25.44
C ASN A 619 -23.90 -30.66 -25.87
N ASN A 620 -25.17 -30.85 -26.22
CA ASN A 620 -25.70 -32.16 -26.60
C ASN A 620 -25.62 -32.46 -28.11
N ARG A 621 -24.89 -31.67 -28.90
CA ARG A 621 -24.76 -31.81 -30.37
C ARG A 621 -24.43 -33.23 -30.79
N GLU A 622 -23.37 -33.82 -30.24
CA GLU A 622 -22.92 -35.16 -30.67
C GLU A 622 -23.96 -36.23 -30.36
N ASN A 623 -24.64 -36.15 -29.21
CA ASN A 623 -25.73 -37.07 -28.86
C ASN A 623 -26.88 -37.01 -29.89
N ILE A 624 -27.28 -35.79 -30.30
CA ILE A 624 -28.36 -35.60 -31.28
C ILE A 624 -27.91 -36.04 -32.67
N VAL A 625 -26.67 -35.73 -33.08
CA VAL A 625 -26.09 -36.21 -34.33
C VAL A 625 -26.12 -37.73 -34.38
N GLU A 626 -25.58 -38.40 -33.36
CA GLU A 626 -25.51 -39.87 -33.30
C GLU A 626 -26.90 -40.50 -33.38
N LEU A 627 -27.89 -39.96 -32.67
CA LEU A 627 -29.27 -40.42 -32.74
C LEU A 627 -29.87 -40.26 -34.14
N LYS A 628 -29.59 -39.15 -34.83
CA LYS A 628 -30.14 -38.83 -36.15
C LYS A 628 -29.49 -39.64 -37.27
N ILE A 629 -28.19 -39.92 -37.19
CA ILE A 629 -27.46 -40.65 -38.23
C ILE A 629 -27.52 -42.17 -38.05
N ARG A 630 -27.91 -42.68 -36.87
CA ARG A 630 -27.83 -44.10 -36.51
C ARG A 630 -28.42 -45.04 -37.56
N ALA A 631 -29.65 -44.75 -38.02
CA ALA A 631 -30.33 -45.60 -39.00
C ALA A 631 -29.57 -45.67 -40.32
N GLN A 632 -29.06 -44.53 -40.80
CA GLN A 632 -28.31 -44.43 -42.06
C GLN A 632 -26.95 -45.13 -41.96
N VAL A 633 -26.27 -45.01 -40.82
CA VAL A 633 -25.00 -45.69 -40.57
C VAL A 633 -25.18 -47.21 -40.55
N GLU A 634 -26.25 -47.71 -39.90
CA GLU A 634 -26.54 -49.14 -39.89
C GLU A 634 -26.95 -49.67 -41.28
N GLU A 635 -27.62 -48.87 -42.10
CA GLU A 635 -27.88 -49.20 -43.50
C GLU A 635 -26.58 -49.33 -44.31
N TRP A 636 -25.67 -48.35 -44.20
CA TRP A 636 -24.39 -48.40 -44.91
C TRP A 636 -23.51 -49.56 -44.45
N LYS A 637 -23.49 -49.88 -43.15
CA LYS A 637 -22.80 -51.07 -42.64
C LYS A 637 -23.33 -52.36 -43.26
N LYS A 638 -24.65 -52.49 -43.43
CA LYS A 638 -25.27 -53.67 -44.07
C LYS A 638 -24.97 -53.76 -45.56
N ALA A 639 -24.80 -52.62 -46.24
CA ALA A 639 -24.50 -52.55 -47.67
C ALA A 639 -23.04 -52.94 -48.00
N ILE A 640 -22.17 -53.07 -47.00
CA ILE A 640 -20.75 -53.39 -47.20
C ILE A 640 -20.57 -54.91 -47.21
N THR A 641 -20.11 -55.42 -48.36
CA THR A 641 -19.80 -56.83 -48.54
C THR A 641 -18.28 -57.07 -48.45
N PRO A 642 -17.84 -58.15 -47.77
CA PRO A 642 -16.43 -58.55 -47.79
C PRO A 642 -15.91 -58.70 -49.23
N PRO A 643 -14.65 -58.32 -49.52
CA PRO A 643 -13.57 -58.01 -48.58
C PRO A 643 -13.52 -56.54 -48.08
N ALA A 644 -14.49 -55.67 -48.42
CA ALA A 644 -14.47 -54.29 -47.97
C ALA A 644 -14.68 -54.16 -46.45
N GLN A 645 -13.97 -53.22 -45.80
CA GLN A 645 -14.03 -53.00 -44.35
C GLN A 645 -14.56 -51.60 -44.03
N TRP A 646 -15.50 -51.50 -43.09
CA TRP A 646 -15.97 -50.23 -42.56
C TRP A 646 -14.89 -49.53 -41.73
N LEU A 647 -14.66 -48.25 -41.99
CA LEU A 647 -13.68 -47.44 -41.25
C LEU A 647 -14.33 -46.37 -40.36
N GLY A 648 -15.57 -45.95 -40.67
CA GLY A 648 -16.27 -44.93 -39.89
C GLY A 648 -17.08 -43.97 -40.75
N VAL A 649 -17.63 -42.95 -40.10
CA VAL A 649 -18.33 -41.83 -40.74
C VAL A 649 -17.49 -40.55 -40.70
N LEU A 650 -17.76 -39.65 -41.64
CA LEU A 650 -17.23 -38.28 -41.62
C LEU A 650 -18.36 -37.29 -41.87
N ARG A 651 -18.18 -36.09 -41.33
CA ARG A 651 -19.03 -34.95 -41.59
C ARG A 651 -18.26 -33.93 -42.42
N LYS A 652 -18.93 -33.32 -43.39
CA LYS A 652 -18.39 -32.26 -44.24
C LYS A 652 -19.45 -31.17 -44.39
N ASN A 653 -19.05 -30.00 -44.87
CA ASN A 653 -19.93 -28.84 -45.08
C ASN A 653 -20.72 -28.50 -43.82
N GLU A 654 -20.05 -28.54 -42.67
CA GLU A 654 -20.65 -28.23 -41.38
C GLU A 654 -21.00 -26.73 -41.31
N VAL A 655 -22.28 -26.40 -41.17
CA VAL A 655 -22.79 -25.03 -41.04
C VAL A 655 -23.64 -24.94 -39.77
N SER A 656 -23.43 -23.91 -38.96
CA SER A 656 -24.25 -23.61 -37.79
C SER A 656 -24.69 -22.15 -37.80
N ASP A 657 -25.97 -21.91 -37.55
CA ASP A 657 -26.55 -20.57 -37.49
C ASP A 657 -26.25 -19.99 -36.09
N GLN A 658 -25.50 -18.89 -36.00
CA GLN A 658 -25.33 -18.17 -34.73
C GLN A 658 -26.39 -17.09 -34.60
N VAL A 659 -27.31 -17.26 -33.64
CA VAL A 659 -28.24 -16.21 -33.23
C VAL A 659 -27.92 -15.78 -31.79
N SER A 660 -28.16 -14.47 -31.57
CA SER A 660 -27.79 -13.61 -30.45
C SER A 660 -27.70 -14.26 -29.08
N ASP A 661 -26.71 -13.82 -28.32
CA ASP A 661 -26.47 -14.22 -26.95
C ASP A 661 -27.57 -13.70 -26.02
N ILE A 662 -28.24 -14.61 -25.32
CA ILE A 662 -28.97 -14.26 -24.12
C ILE A 662 -27.91 -14.08 -23.03
N GLU A 663 -27.84 -12.88 -22.46
CA GLU A 663 -27.05 -12.61 -21.26
C GLU A 663 -27.62 -13.45 -20.11
N ILE A 664 -26.86 -14.45 -19.67
CA ILE A 664 -27.23 -15.22 -18.47
C ILE A 664 -26.50 -14.58 -17.29
N PRO A 665 -27.21 -14.06 -16.29
CA PRO A 665 -26.60 -13.50 -15.10
C PRO A 665 -26.14 -14.66 -14.21
N PHE A 666 -24.89 -15.10 -14.33
CA PHE A 666 -24.41 -16.21 -13.50
C PHE A 666 -23.79 -15.74 -12.19
N THR A 667 -24.56 -15.83 -11.11
CA THR A 667 -24.01 -16.08 -9.77
C THR A 667 -23.47 -17.52 -9.67
N VAL A 668 -22.71 -17.83 -8.63
CA VAL A 668 -22.21 -19.19 -8.33
C VAL A 668 -23.38 -20.11 -7.94
N PRO A 669 -23.44 -21.38 -8.41
CA PRO A 669 -24.49 -22.32 -7.98
C PRO A 669 -24.38 -22.64 -6.48
N THR A 670 -25.53 -22.84 -5.84
CA THR A 670 -25.59 -23.33 -4.46
C THR A 670 -25.45 -24.86 -4.40
N GLN A 671 -25.25 -25.40 -3.19
CA GLN A 671 -25.31 -26.84 -2.97
C GLN A 671 -26.67 -27.43 -3.39
N GLU A 672 -27.78 -26.72 -3.09
CA GLU A 672 -29.13 -27.14 -3.49
C GLU A 672 -29.27 -27.21 -5.01
N ASP A 673 -28.70 -26.24 -5.74
CA ASP A 673 -28.71 -26.25 -7.21
C ASP A 673 -27.97 -27.47 -7.77
N TYR A 674 -26.83 -27.84 -7.17
CA TYR A 674 -26.07 -29.04 -7.56
C TYR A 674 -26.84 -30.33 -7.27
N GLU A 675 -27.37 -30.48 -6.05
CA GLU A 675 -28.13 -31.67 -5.64
C GLU A 675 -29.41 -31.86 -6.47
N ALA A 676 -30.06 -30.76 -6.85
CA ALA A 676 -31.22 -30.75 -7.74
C ALA A 676 -30.87 -31.02 -9.22
N ASN A 677 -29.58 -31.20 -9.57
CA ASN A 677 -29.11 -31.28 -10.95
C ASN A 677 -29.61 -30.10 -11.81
N LYS A 678 -29.68 -28.90 -11.22
CA LYS A 678 -30.28 -27.74 -11.85
C LYS A 678 -29.59 -27.42 -13.17
N GLU A 679 -30.40 -27.20 -14.18
CA GLU A 679 -29.98 -26.95 -15.55
C GLU A 679 -30.72 -25.71 -16.08
N PHE A 680 -29.97 -24.81 -16.72
CA PHE A 680 -30.54 -23.67 -17.44
C PHE A 680 -30.28 -23.84 -18.92
N PHE A 681 -31.37 -23.84 -19.69
CA PHE A 681 -31.28 -23.81 -21.14
C PHE A 681 -30.81 -22.43 -21.62
N ILE A 682 -29.81 -22.42 -22.50
CA ILE A 682 -29.21 -21.21 -23.08
C ILE A 682 -29.89 -20.88 -24.40
N LYS A 683 -29.72 -21.74 -25.40
CA LYS A 683 -30.26 -21.56 -26.76
C LYS A 683 -30.25 -22.86 -27.55
N GLU A 684 -31.07 -22.88 -28.58
CA GLU A 684 -31.06 -23.90 -29.63
C GLU A 684 -30.19 -23.43 -30.81
N ILE A 685 -29.40 -24.34 -31.37
CA ILE A 685 -28.55 -24.08 -32.53
C ILE A 685 -29.00 -25.00 -33.66
N ASN A 686 -29.32 -24.40 -34.81
CA ASN A 686 -29.47 -25.13 -36.06
C ASN A 686 -28.10 -25.50 -36.59
N TYR A 687 -27.94 -26.77 -36.93
CA TYR A 687 -26.69 -27.33 -37.39
C TYR A 687 -26.96 -28.26 -38.55
N SER A 688 -26.28 -28.00 -39.66
CA SER A 688 -26.38 -28.81 -40.87
C SER A 688 -25.02 -29.35 -41.27
N PHE A 689 -25.01 -30.56 -41.82
CA PHE A 689 -23.80 -31.23 -42.29
C PHE A 689 -24.15 -32.32 -43.30
N ASP A 690 -23.18 -32.64 -44.15
CA ASP A 690 -23.28 -33.76 -45.06
C ASP A 690 -22.53 -34.97 -44.47
N LEU A 691 -23.24 -36.08 -44.29
CA LEU A 691 -22.69 -37.32 -43.77
C LEU A 691 -22.13 -38.19 -44.89
N TYR A 692 -20.91 -38.66 -44.68
CA TYR A 692 -20.20 -39.61 -45.53
C TYR A 692 -19.76 -40.81 -44.70
N TYR A 693 -19.44 -41.92 -45.35
CA TYR A 693 -18.79 -43.07 -44.74
C TYR A 693 -17.51 -43.45 -45.48
N LYS A 694 -16.55 -43.98 -44.73
CA LYS A 694 -15.30 -44.52 -45.25
C LYS A 694 -15.32 -46.03 -45.24
N VAL A 695 -14.90 -46.61 -46.35
CA VAL A 695 -14.62 -48.03 -46.47
C VAL A 695 -13.23 -48.24 -47.03
N ARG A 696 -12.58 -49.27 -46.52
CA ARG A 696 -11.32 -49.79 -47.05
C ARG A 696 -11.65 -50.89 -48.05
N VAL A 697 -11.28 -50.70 -49.31
CA VAL A 697 -11.53 -51.65 -50.39
C VAL A 697 -10.23 -52.17 -51.00
N PRO A 698 -10.19 -53.38 -51.56
CA PRO A 698 -9.04 -53.85 -52.33
C PRO A 698 -8.79 -52.93 -53.54
N ASN A 699 -7.53 -52.64 -53.80
CA ASN A 699 -7.04 -51.79 -54.87
C ASN A 699 -5.76 -52.39 -55.48
N GLY A 700 -5.83 -53.67 -55.82
CA GLY A 700 -4.73 -54.45 -56.39
C GLY A 700 -4.17 -55.48 -55.41
N GLN A 701 -3.19 -56.25 -55.88
CA GLN A 701 -2.41 -57.20 -55.09
C GLN A 701 -0.93 -56.97 -55.36
N THR A 702 -0.09 -57.18 -54.35
CA THR A 702 1.36 -57.20 -54.52
C THR A 702 1.78 -58.46 -55.29
N SER A 703 3.00 -58.48 -55.81
CA SER A 703 3.57 -59.66 -56.49
C SER A 703 3.69 -60.91 -55.60
N GLN A 704 3.49 -60.77 -54.29
CA GLN A 704 3.50 -61.86 -53.30
C GLN A 704 2.09 -62.34 -52.92
N GLY A 705 1.03 -61.74 -53.48
CA GLY A 705 -0.36 -62.11 -53.23
C GLY A 705 -1.08 -61.31 -52.13
N ASP A 706 -0.41 -60.34 -51.49
CA ASP A 706 -1.03 -59.50 -50.46
C ASP A 706 -1.96 -58.46 -51.08
N ILE A 707 -3.15 -58.25 -50.48
CA ILE A 707 -4.11 -57.25 -50.95
C ILE A 707 -3.59 -55.84 -50.65
N ILE A 708 -3.48 -55.01 -51.67
CA ILE A 708 -3.24 -53.57 -51.54
C ILE A 708 -4.59 -52.92 -51.24
N TRP A 709 -4.70 -52.17 -50.15
CA TRP A 709 -5.95 -51.54 -49.74
C TRP A 709 -5.98 -50.06 -50.15
N LYS A 710 -7.18 -49.56 -50.50
CA LYS A 710 -7.44 -48.13 -50.71
C LYS A 710 -8.67 -47.73 -49.92
N ASP A 711 -8.56 -46.61 -49.22
CA ASP A 711 -9.69 -46.01 -48.52
C ASP A 711 -10.51 -45.20 -49.55
N LYS A 712 -11.80 -45.47 -49.61
CA LYS A 712 -12.75 -44.75 -50.45
C LYS A 712 -13.85 -44.16 -49.58
N GLU A 713 -14.27 -42.96 -49.95
CA GLU A 713 -15.36 -42.22 -49.31
C GLU A 713 -16.61 -42.32 -50.18
N TYR A 714 -17.74 -42.61 -49.55
CA TYR A 714 -19.04 -42.71 -50.18
C TYR A 714 -20.08 -41.99 -49.32
N GLY A 715 -21.20 -41.57 -49.89
CA GLY A 715 -22.27 -40.86 -49.17
C GLY A 715 -22.51 -39.44 -49.72
N GLY A 716 -22.82 -38.51 -48.82
CA GLY A 716 -23.32 -37.17 -49.15
C GLY A 716 -24.79 -36.97 -48.75
N VAL A 717 -25.22 -37.59 -47.65
CA VAL A 717 -26.59 -37.43 -47.13
C VAL A 717 -26.61 -36.20 -46.25
N HIS A 718 -27.42 -35.21 -46.64
CA HIS A 718 -27.57 -33.98 -45.90
C HIS A 718 -28.43 -34.18 -44.65
N TYR A 719 -27.94 -33.69 -43.51
CA TYR A 719 -28.68 -33.61 -42.27
C TYR A 719 -28.81 -32.15 -41.84
N ALA A 720 -30.02 -31.76 -41.44
CA ALA A 720 -30.27 -30.56 -40.67
C ALA A 720 -30.87 -30.97 -39.32
N ILE A 721 -30.22 -30.56 -38.24
CA ILE A 721 -30.63 -30.87 -36.88
C ILE A 721 -30.63 -29.59 -36.03
N THR A 722 -31.37 -29.63 -34.94
CA THR A 722 -31.31 -28.61 -33.90
C THR A 722 -30.78 -29.25 -32.63
N TYR A 723 -29.83 -28.61 -31.96
CA TYR A 723 -29.31 -29.06 -30.67
C TYR A 723 -29.35 -27.95 -29.63
N GLY A 724 -29.42 -28.34 -28.36
CA GLY A 724 -29.52 -27.42 -27.24
C GLY A 724 -28.18 -27.16 -26.58
N LEU A 725 -27.96 -25.91 -26.17
CA LEU A 725 -26.92 -25.54 -25.22
C LEU A 725 -27.56 -25.28 -23.87
N SER A 726 -26.95 -25.83 -22.81
CA SER A 726 -27.37 -25.60 -21.44
C SER A 726 -26.16 -25.36 -20.54
N VAL A 727 -26.40 -24.81 -19.36
CA VAL A 727 -25.47 -24.94 -18.25
C VAL A 727 -26.06 -25.80 -17.16
N LYS A 728 -25.22 -26.56 -16.47
CA LYS A 728 -25.63 -27.40 -15.35
C LYS A 728 -24.76 -27.11 -14.14
N ALA A 729 -25.34 -27.18 -12.95
CA ALA A 729 -24.58 -27.11 -11.71
C ALA A 729 -23.70 -28.37 -11.58
N GLU A 730 -22.39 -28.16 -11.38
CA GLU A 730 -21.39 -29.21 -11.17
C GLU A 730 -20.44 -28.83 -10.04
N LEU A 731 -19.67 -29.82 -9.54
CA LEU A 731 -18.54 -29.56 -8.67
C LEU A 731 -17.41 -28.83 -9.44
N LEU A 732 -16.74 -27.89 -8.78
CA LEU A 732 -15.73 -27.00 -9.37
C LEU A 732 -14.49 -27.74 -9.90
#